data_AF-H2L2I7-F1
#
_entry.id   AF-H2L2I7-F1
#
_cell.length_a   1.000
_cell.length_b   1.000
_cell.length_c   1.000
_cell.angle_alpha   90.00
_cell.angle_beta   90.00
_cell.angle_gamma   90.00
#
_symmetry.space_group_name_H-M   'P 1'
#
loop_
_entity.id
_entity.type
_entity.pdbx_description
1 polymer ?
#
loop_
_entity_poly.entity_id
_entity_poly.type
_entity_poly.pdbx_seq_one_letter_code
_entity_poly.pdbx_strand_id
1 'polypeptide(L)'
;MRFLSAFVLALQIKYLTAGNYTFEPDVLLSKPAPFFSFKYIDRISTINNIAKGINLQTDLMNGKIPIDKVIGELLDVKSSNIINFGSGKIIELTDQLKDISMESSKELIGLGSDAFKYDTFIHNLTSVRDSFKFPGKDEYYAEVESVMKFNMSKLEDVMNEFQGIHLDLTQISKLNPQELTYETRTAFIDFCKRVEGNSKTSLLNLLKDVDKMSEPLEQLQKLPSVFEPFKEVSKFMRLRKTLPHQYSEDDQFLMNKNLKQVMNMAKGLKSSREDIQRLQTLRSNTKELEMVDLRNLGDPWLGKIFKVKRASLDNLASSFKPLPLSLEILNNFNKELTVVAGSSQIYDGFEQLNALLSSVPVDIEHVTGLMNKFHKCNRLPIDETFESKVNEYLTIVSEVQKLFGRLRYRLFVRSYKQLQKKIAIAIPNIVKLDQHLTKLRDDGTLKEIGKLVSYHYNYLHQRHPFDKYSKLFQKLIDGRKEFTDKVDNELSVIKCFQQLEQDSEDLQKVIQVIQKMRNLDNASVENIKGIPSVVSELLQNISKVKEVSDKMKENSNNKTLVMNALAFKESASIKSIISSVQNVYGLLDLEAPINQLKNVNSIVLEEIDKAQDPAKLQSQWGDHKADMASLQATMTSAKAFVAELEGRRAKTLLEYADPLKNLSKIPDVKMNASEKSKVIEEFIKQNSDSDLIAAKETLDKIATMDLQFSSVQYPEASFKTLQDVLLTFWSQTAV
;
A
#
# COMPACT_ATOMS: atom_id res chain seq x y z
N MET A 1 -10.85 38.90 -24.85
CA MET A 1 -9.97 39.30 -25.98
C MET A 1 -10.63 38.84 -27.26
N ARG A 2 -10.63 39.72 -28.28
CA ARG A 2 -11.17 39.50 -29.62
C ARG A 2 -11.07 38.05 -30.11
N PHE A 3 -12.24 37.48 -30.43
CA PHE A 3 -12.62 37.13 -31.79
C PHE A 3 -11.75 36.19 -32.63
N LEU A 4 -10.63 35.64 -32.14
CA LEU A 4 -9.78 34.77 -32.96
C LEU A 4 -10.19 33.29 -32.95
N SER A 5 -10.80 32.76 -31.89
CA SER A 5 -11.23 31.35 -31.88
C SER A 5 -12.47 31.11 -32.73
N ALA A 6 -13.42 32.06 -32.76
CA ALA A 6 -14.62 31.97 -33.58
C ALA A 6 -14.35 32.18 -35.08
N PHE A 7 -13.30 32.94 -35.44
CA PHE A 7 -12.98 33.22 -36.84
C PHE A 7 -12.17 32.08 -37.50
N VAL A 8 -11.31 31.37 -36.75
CA VAL A 8 -10.53 30.26 -37.31
C VAL A 8 -11.38 29.00 -37.54
N LEU A 9 -12.34 28.69 -36.67
CA LEU A 9 -13.20 27.52 -36.88
C LEU A 9 -14.33 27.77 -37.90
N ALA A 10 -14.87 29.00 -37.97
CA ALA A 10 -15.89 29.34 -38.98
C ALA A 10 -15.33 29.37 -40.41
N LEU A 11 -14.02 29.60 -40.59
CA LEU A 11 -13.37 29.56 -41.90
C LEU A 11 -13.14 28.13 -42.40
N GLN A 12 -13.02 27.12 -41.53
CA GLN A 12 -12.89 25.74 -41.98
C GLN A 12 -14.22 25.08 -42.37
N ILE A 13 -15.36 25.62 -41.93
CA ILE A 13 -16.67 24.99 -42.18
C ILE A 13 -17.39 25.56 -43.42
N LYS A 14 -16.96 26.68 -44.02
CA LYS A 14 -17.71 27.29 -45.13
C LYS A 14 -17.07 27.40 -46.52
N TYR A 15 -15.87 26.86 -46.75
CA TYR A 15 -15.29 26.85 -48.12
C TYR A 15 -14.65 25.50 -48.54
N LEU A 16 -15.27 24.38 -48.15
CA LEU A 16 -15.18 23.11 -48.91
C LEU A 16 -16.12 23.10 -50.14
N THR A 17 -16.56 24.27 -50.61
CA THR A 17 -17.25 24.40 -51.90
C THR A 17 -16.23 24.53 -53.02
N ALA A 18 -15.94 23.40 -53.67
CA ALA A 18 -15.50 23.29 -55.07
C ALA A 18 -14.57 24.41 -55.59
N GLY A 19 -13.39 24.57 -54.99
CA GLY A 19 -12.33 25.43 -55.50
C GLY A 19 -11.40 24.62 -56.40
N ASN A 20 -11.40 24.92 -57.69
CA ASN A 20 -10.45 24.41 -58.68
C ASN A 20 -9.01 24.48 -58.13
N TYR A 21 -8.37 23.32 -57.95
CA TYR A 21 -6.93 23.22 -57.73
C TYR A 21 -6.20 23.68 -59.00
N THR A 22 -5.95 24.98 -59.13
CA THR A 22 -4.92 25.50 -60.03
C THR A 22 -3.58 25.17 -59.40
N PHE A 23 -2.87 24.21 -59.98
CA PHE A 23 -1.47 23.91 -59.66
C PHE A 23 -0.64 25.19 -59.83
N GLU A 24 -0.19 25.79 -58.72
CA GLU A 24 0.87 26.80 -58.76
C GLU A 24 2.22 26.10 -59.05
N PRO A 25 2.90 26.43 -60.15
CA PRO A 25 4.17 25.84 -60.51
C PRO A 25 5.31 26.74 -60.04
N ASP A 26 5.57 26.84 -58.74
CA ASP A 26 6.78 27.57 -58.27
C ASP A 26 7.49 26.98 -57.02
N VAL A 27 7.14 25.76 -56.60
CA VAL A 27 7.91 25.05 -55.55
C VAL A 27 9.02 24.17 -56.17
N LEU A 28 9.80 24.73 -57.10
CA LEU A 28 10.96 24.05 -57.71
C LEU A 28 12.32 24.59 -57.21
N LEU A 29 12.37 25.44 -56.17
CA LEU A 29 13.62 26.04 -55.67
C LEU A 29 14.02 25.64 -54.24
N SER A 30 13.45 24.57 -53.67
CA SER A 30 14.06 23.93 -52.49
C SER A 30 14.94 22.76 -52.92
N LYS A 31 16.17 22.70 -52.39
CA LYS A 31 17.07 21.53 -52.55
C LYS A 31 16.27 20.27 -52.19
N PRO A 32 16.30 19.21 -53.02
CA PRO A 32 15.55 17.99 -52.73
C PRO A 32 16.01 17.44 -51.38
N ALA A 33 15.05 17.19 -50.50
CA ALA A 33 15.27 16.41 -49.30
C ALA A 33 15.96 15.08 -49.67
N PRO A 34 16.84 14.54 -48.81
CA PRO A 34 17.59 13.34 -49.13
C PRO A 34 16.64 12.14 -49.33
N PHE A 35 16.63 11.63 -50.56
CA PHE A 35 16.54 10.20 -50.87
C PHE A 35 15.36 9.36 -50.31
N PHE A 36 14.10 9.81 -50.41
CA PHE A 36 12.96 8.88 -50.36
C PHE A 36 11.87 9.28 -51.35
N SER A 37 11.70 8.55 -52.46
CA SER A 37 10.53 8.77 -53.33
C SER A 37 9.29 8.18 -52.65
N PHE A 38 8.59 9.02 -51.87
CA PHE A 38 7.23 8.77 -51.34
C PHE A 38 6.28 8.25 -52.44
N LYS A 39 6.57 8.61 -53.70
CA LYS A 39 5.82 8.24 -54.89
C LYS A 39 5.62 6.73 -55.09
N TYR A 40 6.59 5.86 -54.75
CA TYR A 40 6.39 4.41 -54.87
C TYR A 40 5.38 3.93 -53.83
N ILE A 41 5.57 4.34 -52.57
CA ILE A 41 4.67 4.02 -51.45
C ILE A 41 3.27 4.53 -51.76
N ASP A 42 3.12 5.77 -52.23
CA ASP A 42 1.82 6.38 -52.56
C ASP A 42 1.06 5.57 -53.62
N ARG A 43 1.78 5.12 -54.66
CA ARG A 43 1.21 4.35 -55.78
C ARG A 43 0.82 2.94 -55.36
N ILE A 44 1.70 2.21 -54.66
CA ILE A 44 1.37 0.87 -54.19
C ILE A 44 0.29 0.92 -53.10
N SER A 45 0.27 1.97 -52.28
CA SER A 45 -0.82 2.24 -51.33
C SER A 45 -2.14 2.54 -52.03
N THR A 46 -2.11 3.24 -53.18
CA THR A 46 -3.31 3.42 -54.01
C THR A 46 -3.86 2.07 -54.51
N ILE A 47 -2.99 1.16 -54.95
CA ILE A 47 -3.38 -0.21 -55.34
C ILE A 47 -4.00 -0.97 -54.17
N ASN A 48 -3.41 -0.86 -52.97
CA ASN A 48 -3.97 -1.44 -51.75
C ASN A 48 -5.33 -0.87 -51.40
N ASN A 49 -5.50 0.46 -51.52
CA ASN A 49 -6.76 1.12 -51.22
C ASN A 49 -7.85 0.73 -52.23
N ILE A 50 -7.51 0.50 -53.49
CA ILE A 50 -8.45 -0.09 -54.46
C ILE A 50 -8.86 -1.48 -54.00
N ALA A 51 -7.90 -2.38 -53.71
CA ALA A 51 -8.16 -3.73 -53.23
C ALA A 51 -9.02 -3.75 -51.96
N LYS A 52 -8.66 -2.95 -50.95
CA LYS A 52 -9.40 -2.78 -49.70
C LYS A 52 -10.80 -2.21 -49.96
N GLY A 53 -10.91 -1.22 -50.84
CA GLY A 53 -12.17 -0.60 -51.21
C GLY A 53 -13.14 -1.58 -51.84
N ILE A 54 -12.67 -2.46 -52.74
CA ILE A 54 -13.50 -3.51 -53.36
C ILE A 54 -14.05 -4.45 -52.28
N ASN A 55 -13.16 -4.93 -51.40
CA ASN A 55 -13.53 -5.89 -50.36
C ASN A 55 -14.49 -5.26 -49.36
N LEU A 56 -14.14 -4.11 -48.81
CA LEU A 56 -14.93 -3.38 -47.82
C LEU A 56 -16.31 -3.02 -48.39
N GLN A 57 -16.38 -2.51 -49.62
CA GLN A 57 -17.66 -2.19 -50.26
C GLN A 57 -18.52 -3.44 -50.48
N THR A 58 -17.93 -4.50 -51.01
CA THR A 58 -18.62 -5.77 -51.28
C THR A 58 -19.16 -6.37 -49.98
N ASP A 59 -18.38 -6.32 -48.91
CA ASP A 59 -18.70 -6.93 -47.64
C ASP A 59 -19.77 -6.13 -46.86
N LEU A 60 -19.67 -4.80 -46.84
CA LEU A 60 -20.67 -3.92 -46.22
C LEU A 60 -22.01 -3.93 -46.97
N MET A 61 -21.99 -3.89 -48.31
CA MET A 61 -23.22 -3.87 -49.12
C MET A 61 -23.96 -5.21 -49.10
N ASN A 62 -23.24 -6.33 -49.16
CA ASN A 62 -23.87 -7.65 -49.17
C ASN A 62 -24.21 -8.16 -47.76
N GLY A 63 -23.89 -7.41 -46.70
CA GLY A 63 -24.12 -7.81 -45.32
C GLY A 63 -23.28 -9.03 -44.89
N LYS A 64 -22.19 -9.35 -45.61
CA LYS A 64 -21.30 -10.48 -45.27
C LYS A 64 -20.48 -10.22 -44.02
N ILE A 65 -20.21 -8.95 -43.72
CA ILE A 65 -19.81 -8.53 -42.38
C ILE A 65 -21.10 -8.08 -41.70
N PRO A 66 -21.68 -8.86 -40.76
CA PRO A 66 -22.74 -8.35 -39.90
C PRO A 66 -22.25 -7.05 -39.28
N ILE A 67 -23.12 -6.05 -39.14
CA ILE A 67 -22.69 -4.80 -38.51
C ILE A 67 -22.16 -5.02 -37.09
N ASP A 68 -22.65 -6.05 -36.40
CA ASP A 68 -22.11 -6.50 -35.11
C ASP A 68 -20.65 -6.97 -35.19
N LYS A 69 -20.19 -7.41 -36.37
CA LYS A 69 -18.78 -7.72 -36.65
C LYS A 69 -17.98 -6.46 -37.01
N VAL A 70 -18.54 -5.48 -37.73
CA VAL A 70 -17.87 -4.16 -37.91
C VAL A 70 -17.68 -3.47 -36.57
N ILE A 71 -18.75 -3.42 -35.77
CA ILE A 71 -18.76 -2.91 -34.40
C ILE A 71 -17.85 -3.78 -33.52
N GLY A 72 -17.91 -5.11 -33.67
CA GLY A 72 -17.05 -6.03 -32.94
C GLY A 72 -15.57 -5.89 -33.29
N GLU A 73 -15.21 -5.58 -34.53
CA GLU A 73 -13.84 -5.31 -34.95
C GLU A 73 -13.36 -3.93 -34.45
N LEU A 74 -14.25 -2.93 -34.46
CA LEU A 74 -13.99 -1.57 -33.95
C LEU A 74 -13.86 -1.51 -32.43
N LEU A 75 -14.70 -2.24 -31.72
CA LEU A 75 -14.77 -2.24 -30.26
C LEU A 75 -13.94 -3.37 -29.65
N ASP A 76 -13.56 -4.41 -30.40
CA ASP A 76 -13.02 -5.70 -29.92
C ASP A 76 -13.73 -6.22 -28.66
N VAL A 77 -15.02 -5.90 -28.53
CA VAL A 77 -15.89 -6.36 -27.45
C VAL A 77 -17.06 -7.07 -28.12
N LYS A 78 -17.54 -8.17 -27.54
CA LYS A 78 -18.89 -8.64 -27.84
C LYS A 78 -19.81 -7.42 -27.70
N SER A 79 -20.46 -7.00 -28.78
CA SER A 79 -21.33 -5.80 -28.81
C SER A 79 -22.30 -5.78 -27.62
N SER A 80 -22.70 -6.97 -27.12
CA SER A 80 -23.48 -7.16 -25.90
C SER A 80 -22.96 -6.45 -24.64
N ASN A 81 -21.64 -6.31 -24.45
CA ASN A 81 -21.10 -5.74 -23.22
C ASN A 81 -21.27 -4.22 -23.14
N ILE A 82 -21.21 -3.52 -24.28
CA ILE A 82 -21.37 -2.07 -24.36
C ILE A 82 -22.85 -1.71 -24.51
N ILE A 83 -23.62 -2.49 -25.27
CA ILE A 83 -25.07 -2.28 -25.41
C ILE A 83 -25.79 -2.31 -24.05
N ASN A 84 -25.29 -3.09 -23.10
CA ASN A 84 -25.87 -3.18 -21.75
C ASN A 84 -25.34 -2.12 -20.76
N PHE A 85 -24.52 -1.16 -21.22
CA PHE A 85 -23.98 -0.11 -20.35
C PHE A 85 -25.10 0.73 -19.72
N GLY A 86 -25.13 0.75 -18.38
CA GLY A 86 -26.09 1.53 -17.61
C GLY A 86 -25.46 2.82 -17.10
N SER A 87 -25.75 3.95 -17.75
CA SER A 87 -25.20 5.24 -17.33
C SER A 87 -25.74 5.73 -15.97
N GLY A 88 -26.92 5.27 -15.56
CA GLY A 88 -27.62 5.73 -14.35
C GLY A 88 -26.82 5.60 -13.06
N LYS A 89 -26.09 4.50 -12.85
CA LYS A 89 -25.31 4.30 -11.62
C LYS A 89 -24.07 5.20 -11.56
N ILE A 90 -23.46 5.49 -12.71
CA ILE A 90 -22.35 6.44 -12.80
C ILE A 90 -22.86 7.87 -12.56
N ILE A 91 -24.04 8.21 -13.07
CA ILE A 91 -24.69 9.50 -12.80
C ILE A 91 -24.95 9.64 -11.29
N GLU A 92 -25.53 8.63 -10.64
CA GLU A 92 -25.79 8.66 -9.19
C GLU A 92 -24.51 8.84 -8.37
N LEU A 93 -23.45 8.09 -8.69
CA LEU A 93 -22.13 8.28 -8.08
C LEU A 93 -21.62 9.71 -8.29
N THR A 94 -21.78 10.24 -9.50
CA THR A 94 -21.35 11.58 -9.86
C THR A 94 -22.12 12.67 -9.10
N ASP A 95 -23.42 12.50 -8.93
CA ASP A 95 -24.26 13.41 -8.16
C ASP A 95 -23.87 13.41 -6.68
N GLN A 96 -23.51 12.25 -6.13
CA GLN A 96 -22.95 12.15 -4.78
C GLN A 96 -21.59 12.86 -4.67
N LEU A 97 -20.78 12.86 -5.73
CA LEU A 97 -19.51 13.59 -5.78
C LEU A 97 -19.68 15.12 -5.95
N LYS A 98 -20.83 15.62 -6.44
CA LYS A 98 -21.05 17.08 -6.53
C LYS A 98 -21.04 17.76 -5.17
N ASP A 99 -21.46 17.04 -4.14
CA ASP A 99 -21.45 17.51 -2.75
C ASP A 99 -20.12 17.18 -2.02
N ILE A 100 -19.00 17.04 -2.75
CA ILE A 100 -17.66 16.81 -2.16
C ILE A 100 -17.22 17.92 -1.21
N SER A 101 -17.85 19.11 -1.25
CA SER A 101 -17.65 20.13 -0.22
C SER A 101 -18.21 19.63 1.12
N MET A 102 -17.53 18.65 1.69
CA MET A 102 -17.72 18.21 3.05
C MET A 102 -17.47 19.44 3.90
N GLU A 103 -18.53 19.93 4.52
CA GLU A 103 -18.47 21.07 5.42
C GLU A 103 -17.32 20.83 6.42
N SER A 104 -16.37 21.77 6.42
CA SER A 104 -15.16 21.69 7.22
C SER A 104 -15.13 22.87 8.20
N SER A 105 -15.25 22.58 9.48
CA SER A 105 -14.87 23.47 10.57
C SER A 105 -13.47 23.07 11.10
N LYS A 106 -12.77 23.98 11.79
CA LYS A 106 -11.52 23.62 12.50
C LYS A 106 -11.80 22.54 13.54
N GLU A 107 -12.98 22.60 14.14
CA GLU A 107 -13.51 21.71 15.16
C GLU A 107 -13.69 20.29 14.61
N LEU A 108 -14.15 20.14 13.36
CA LEU A 108 -14.33 18.84 12.73
C LEU A 108 -13.00 18.17 12.32
N ILE A 109 -11.97 18.96 11.98
CA ILE A 109 -10.60 18.46 11.82
C ILE A 109 -10.08 17.94 13.19
N GLY A 110 -10.35 18.69 14.26
CA GLY A 110 -10.06 18.28 15.64
C GLY A 110 -10.71 16.95 16.00
N LEU A 111 -12.01 16.80 15.72
CA LEU A 111 -12.77 15.57 15.98
C LEU A 111 -12.19 14.36 15.23
N GLY A 112 -11.69 14.55 14.00
CA GLY A 112 -10.96 13.53 13.27
C GLY A 112 -9.66 13.11 13.96
N SER A 113 -8.81 14.08 14.33
CA SER A 113 -7.55 13.85 15.08
C SER A 113 -7.79 13.13 16.41
N ASP A 114 -8.89 13.46 17.06
CA ASP A 114 -9.26 12.90 18.34
C ASP A 114 -9.79 11.47 18.24
N ALA A 115 -10.49 11.12 17.16
CA ALA A 115 -10.81 9.73 16.86
C ALA A 115 -9.53 8.87 16.78
N PHE A 116 -8.44 9.37 16.16
CA PHE A 116 -7.15 8.66 16.15
C PHE A 116 -6.56 8.46 17.55
N LYS A 117 -6.77 9.39 18.49
CA LYS A 117 -6.31 9.22 19.88
C LYS A 117 -7.08 8.10 20.58
N TYR A 118 -8.40 8.01 20.37
CA TYR A 118 -9.20 6.90 20.87
C TYR A 118 -8.75 5.57 20.30
N ASP A 119 -8.51 5.51 19.00
CA ASP A 119 -8.01 4.31 18.31
C ASP A 119 -6.64 3.86 18.83
N THR A 120 -5.71 4.82 18.96
CA THR A 120 -4.38 4.58 19.56
C THR A 120 -4.50 4.06 20.98
N PHE A 121 -5.43 4.60 21.77
CA PHE A 121 -5.69 4.12 23.12
C PHE A 121 -6.20 2.67 23.10
N ILE A 122 -7.19 2.35 22.25
CA ILE A 122 -7.75 1.01 22.11
C ILE A 122 -6.69 -0.01 21.68
N HIS A 123 -5.85 0.31 20.71
CA HIS A 123 -4.77 -0.59 20.30
C HIS A 123 -3.74 -0.82 21.41
N ASN A 124 -3.46 0.17 22.26
CA ASN A 124 -2.63 -0.05 23.45
C ASN A 124 -3.28 -1.02 24.47
N LEU A 125 -4.61 -1.20 24.45
CA LEU A 125 -5.32 -2.15 25.32
C LEU A 125 -5.08 -3.62 24.94
N THR A 126 -4.61 -3.93 23.74
CA THR A 126 -4.32 -5.33 23.34
C THR A 126 -3.24 -5.96 24.22
N SER A 127 -2.31 -5.14 24.73
CA SER A 127 -1.25 -5.55 25.67
C SER A 127 -1.76 -5.90 27.10
N VAL A 128 -3.07 -5.82 27.34
CA VAL A 128 -3.64 -5.69 28.69
C VAL A 128 -4.49 -6.87 29.13
N ARG A 129 -4.98 -7.68 28.19
CA ARG A 129 -6.05 -8.67 28.48
C ARG A 129 -5.73 -9.59 29.67
N ASP A 130 -4.44 -9.86 29.91
CA ASP A 130 -3.97 -10.65 31.04
C ASP A 130 -3.26 -9.83 32.16
N SER A 131 -2.91 -8.57 31.91
CA SER A 131 -2.02 -7.77 32.77
C SER A 131 -2.68 -7.25 34.05
N PHE A 132 -4.02 -7.22 34.12
CA PHE A 132 -4.77 -6.79 35.31
C PHE A 132 -5.08 -7.93 36.28
N LYS A 133 -4.53 -9.13 36.05
CA LYS A 133 -4.59 -10.23 37.02
C LYS A 133 -3.57 -9.97 38.11
N PHE A 134 -3.98 -10.08 39.36
CA PHE A 134 -3.09 -10.01 40.53
C PHE A 134 -2.85 -11.44 41.05
N PRO A 135 -1.99 -12.25 40.39
CA PRO A 135 -1.75 -13.62 40.81
C PRO A 135 -1.16 -13.64 42.23
N GLY A 136 -1.66 -14.52 43.09
CA GLY A 136 -1.20 -14.62 44.47
C GLY A 136 -1.78 -13.56 45.42
N LYS A 137 -2.70 -12.68 44.95
CA LYS A 137 -3.27 -11.60 45.78
C LYS A 137 -4.00 -12.15 47.01
N ASP A 138 -4.86 -13.15 46.82
CA ASP A 138 -5.66 -13.68 47.92
C ASP A 138 -4.79 -14.48 48.90
N GLU A 139 -3.81 -15.22 48.41
CA GLU A 139 -2.82 -15.92 49.23
C GLU A 139 -1.95 -14.92 50.01
N TYR A 140 -1.56 -13.80 49.40
CA TYR A 140 -0.85 -12.71 50.08
C TYR A 140 -1.66 -12.14 51.25
N TYR A 141 -2.93 -11.81 51.02
CA TYR A 141 -3.78 -11.26 52.08
C TYR A 141 -4.06 -12.29 53.17
N ALA A 142 -4.21 -13.58 52.83
CA ALA A 142 -4.33 -14.65 53.81
C ALA A 142 -3.08 -14.75 54.71
N GLU A 143 -1.88 -14.59 54.16
CA GLU A 143 -0.64 -14.52 54.93
C GLU A 143 -0.57 -13.29 55.84
N VAL A 144 -0.97 -12.11 55.35
CA VAL A 144 -1.06 -10.88 56.16
C VAL A 144 -2.03 -11.07 57.33
N GLU A 145 -3.22 -11.61 57.09
CA GLU A 145 -4.22 -11.87 58.13
C GLU A 145 -3.74 -12.92 59.16
N SER A 146 -3.00 -13.94 58.72
CA SER A 146 -2.38 -14.94 59.60
C SER A 146 -1.36 -14.30 60.54
N VAL A 147 -0.50 -13.45 59.98
CA VAL A 147 0.52 -12.69 60.72
C VAL A 147 -0.10 -11.74 61.74
N MET A 148 -1.22 -11.09 61.42
CA MET A 148 -1.91 -10.19 62.34
C MET A 148 -2.42 -10.88 63.61
N LYS A 149 -2.60 -12.21 63.59
CA LYS A 149 -2.98 -12.99 64.78
C LYS A 149 -1.80 -13.22 65.74
N PHE A 150 -0.57 -12.95 65.31
CA PHE A 150 0.61 -13.08 66.16
C PHE A 150 0.69 -11.96 67.20
N ASN A 151 1.00 -12.31 68.45
CA ASN A 151 1.25 -11.31 69.48
C ASN A 151 2.61 -10.62 69.25
N MET A 152 2.59 -9.42 68.67
CA MET A 152 3.79 -8.64 68.39
C MET A 152 4.61 -8.26 69.64
N SER A 153 4.03 -8.31 70.84
CA SER A 153 4.78 -8.07 72.09
C SER A 153 5.91 -9.10 72.28
N LYS A 154 5.80 -10.30 71.68
CA LYS A 154 6.87 -11.29 71.71
C LYS A 154 8.16 -10.82 71.03
N LEU A 155 8.08 -9.92 70.05
CA LEU A 155 9.28 -9.33 69.44
C LEU A 155 9.98 -8.37 70.42
N GLU A 156 9.21 -7.68 71.25
CA GLU A 156 9.72 -6.86 72.34
C GLU A 156 10.39 -7.73 73.41
N ASP A 157 9.77 -8.86 73.78
CA ASP A 157 10.38 -9.84 74.69
C ASP A 157 11.72 -10.37 74.16
N VAL A 158 11.80 -10.70 72.85
CA VAL A 158 13.06 -11.11 72.20
C VAL A 158 14.11 -10.00 72.28
N MET A 159 13.72 -8.76 71.97
CA MET A 159 14.62 -7.60 72.04
C MET A 159 15.13 -7.37 73.48
N ASN A 160 14.26 -7.49 74.47
CA ASN A 160 14.59 -7.33 75.88
C ASN A 160 15.55 -8.41 76.38
N GLU A 161 15.39 -9.67 75.95
CA GLU A 161 16.34 -10.73 76.26
C GLU A 161 17.71 -10.51 75.59
N PHE A 162 17.72 -10.05 74.34
CA PHE A 162 18.96 -9.64 73.68
C PHE A 162 19.64 -8.48 74.40
N GLN A 163 18.88 -7.48 74.83
CA GLN A 163 19.37 -6.33 75.59
C GLN A 163 19.95 -6.77 76.94
N GLY A 164 19.24 -7.64 77.68
CA GLY A 164 19.69 -8.20 78.95
C GLY A 164 21.04 -8.88 78.80
N ILE A 165 21.17 -9.79 77.83
CA ILE A 165 22.45 -10.47 77.55
C ILE A 165 23.54 -9.47 77.16
N HIS A 166 23.22 -8.44 76.36
CA HIS A 166 24.18 -7.41 75.97
C HIS A 166 24.68 -6.57 77.16
N LEU A 167 23.78 -6.19 78.06
CA LEU A 167 24.12 -5.44 79.28
C LEU A 167 24.99 -6.27 80.22
N ASP A 168 24.62 -7.54 80.42
CA ASP A 168 25.40 -8.46 81.25
C ASP A 168 26.81 -8.62 80.69
N LEU A 169 26.96 -8.83 79.37
CA LEU A 169 28.26 -8.92 78.71
C LEU A 169 29.09 -7.64 78.80
N THR A 170 28.45 -6.48 78.72
CA THR A 170 29.12 -5.19 78.88
C THR A 170 29.66 -5.05 80.30
N GLN A 171 28.87 -5.43 81.31
CA GLN A 171 29.31 -5.40 82.70
C GLN A 171 30.42 -6.43 82.96
N ILE A 172 30.32 -7.64 82.41
CA ILE A 172 31.37 -8.67 82.45
C ILE A 172 32.65 -8.19 81.78
N SER A 173 32.56 -7.41 80.70
CA SER A 173 33.75 -6.91 79.98
C SER A 173 34.57 -5.89 80.77
N LYS A 174 33.99 -5.29 81.82
CA LYS A 174 34.72 -4.39 82.75
C LYS A 174 35.58 -5.13 83.76
N LEU A 175 35.64 -6.46 83.69
CA LEU A 175 36.42 -7.30 84.59
C LEU A 175 37.87 -6.83 84.70
N ASN A 176 38.28 -6.50 85.93
CA ASN A 176 39.68 -6.37 86.29
C ASN A 176 40.30 -7.79 86.36
N PRO A 177 41.45 -8.06 85.71
CA PRO A 177 42.09 -9.37 85.76
C PRO A 177 42.42 -9.89 87.17
N GLN A 178 42.49 -9.00 88.18
CA GLN A 178 42.99 -9.36 89.51
C GLN A 178 41.91 -9.90 90.47
N GLU A 179 40.68 -9.39 90.45
CA GLU A 179 39.58 -9.87 91.30
C GLU A 179 38.19 -9.60 90.67
N LEU A 180 37.24 -10.49 90.93
CA LEU A 180 35.84 -10.30 90.56
C LEU A 180 35.14 -9.39 91.57
N THR A 181 34.67 -8.22 91.13
CA THR A 181 33.77 -7.40 91.94
C THR A 181 32.41 -8.09 92.12
N TYR A 182 31.69 -7.73 93.18
CA TYR A 182 30.33 -8.24 93.44
C TYR A 182 29.39 -8.02 92.23
N GLU A 183 29.50 -6.86 91.57
CA GLU A 183 28.70 -6.51 90.40
C GLU A 183 29.04 -7.40 89.20
N THR A 184 30.34 -7.66 88.95
CA THR A 184 30.79 -8.49 87.82
C THR A 184 30.38 -9.95 88.03
N ARG A 185 30.48 -10.43 89.28
CA ARG A 185 30.02 -11.76 89.68
C ARG A 185 28.50 -11.92 89.50
N THR A 186 27.72 -10.92 89.91
CA THR A 186 26.25 -10.92 89.76
C THR A 186 25.86 -10.89 88.28
N ALA A 187 26.47 -10.01 87.49
CA ALA A 187 26.23 -9.93 86.04
C ALA A 187 26.56 -11.25 85.32
N PHE A 188 27.64 -11.94 85.71
CA PHE A 188 27.97 -13.24 85.12
C PHE A 188 26.97 -14.34 85.50
N ILE A 189 26.45 -14.34 86.73
CA ILE A 189 25.39 -15.26 87.14
C ILE A 189 24.11 -15.00 86.34
N ASP A 190 23.73 -13.73 86.17
CA ASP A 190 22.51 -13.36 85.42
C ASP A 190 22.65 -13.65 83.92
N PHE A 191 23.83 -13.39 83.33
CA PHE A 191 24.18 -13.82 81.99
C PHE A 191 24.01 -15.34 81.81
N CYS A 192 24.58 -16.13 82.72
CA CYS A 192 24.47 -17.59 82.68
C CYS A 192 23.01 -18.04 82.76
N LYS A 193 22.20 -17.46 83.65
CA LYS A 193 20.76 -17.77 83.76
C LYS A 193 20.00 -17.47 82.47
N ARG A 194 20.25 -16.32 81.83
CA ARG A 194 19.61 -15.94 80.55
C ARG A 194 19.99 -16.88 79.42
N VAL A 195 21.28 -17.25 79.35
CA VAL A 195 21.80 -18.12 78.28
C VAL A 195 21.37 -19.57 78.47
N GLU A 196 21.40 -20.11 79.70
CA GLU A 196 21.02 -21.49 79.99
C GLU A 196 19.51 -21.72 79.76
N GLY A 197 18.68 -20.77 80.20
CA GLY A 197 17.29 -20.54 79.83
C GLY A 197 16.46 -21.74 79.35
N ASN A 198 16.01 -22.59 80.28
CA ASN A 198 14.93 -23.56 80.05
C ASN A 198 13.52 -23.00 80.35
N SER A 199 13.40 -21.70 80.67
CA SER A 199 12.11 -21.05 80.94
C SER A 199 11.31 -20.79 79.66
N LYS A 200 9.99 -20.64 79.76
CA LYS A 200 9.14 -20.21 78.63
C LYS A 200 9.54 -18.84 78.07
N THR A 201 10.14 -17.99 78.89
CA THR A 201 10.63 -16.65 78.55
C THR A 201 12.08 -16.64 78.05
N SER A 202 12.74 -17.78 77.92
CA SER A 202 14.11 -17.80 77.43
C SER A 202 14.18 -17.38 75.98
N LEU A 203 15.31 -16.75 75.61
CA LEU A 203 15.56 -16.28 74.25
C LEU A 203 15.28 -17.38 73.21
N LEU A 204 15.72 -18.62 73.46
CA LEU A 204 15.48 -19.74 72.53
C LEU A 204 14.01 -20.12 72.35
N ASN A 205 13.18 -19.99 73.39
CA ASN A 205 11.76 -20.29 73.28
C ASN A 205 10.99 -19.14 72.61
N LEU A 206 11.35 -17.89 72.93
CA LEU A 206 10.80 -16.72 72.23
C LEU A 206 11.15 -16.75 70.72
N LEU A 207 12.38 -17.10 70.37
CA LEU A 207 12.81 -17.22 68.98
C LEU A 207 12.11 -18.36 68.22
N LYS A 208 11.75 -19.47 68.88
CA LYS A 208 10.93 -20.52 68.25
C LYS A 208 9.55 -20.00 67.88
N ASP A 209 8.94 -19.18 68.73
CA ASP A 209 7.63 -18.60 68.45
C ASP A 209 7.68 -17.62 67.27
N VAL A 210 8.76 -16.81 67.19
CA VAL A 210 8.99 -15.91 66.06
C VAL A 210 9.34 -16.66 64.78
N ASP A 211 10.15 -17.72 64.84
CA ASP A 211 10.46 -18.57 63.68
C ASP A 211 9.20 -19.27 63.13
N LYS A 212 8.30 -19.74 64.01
CA LYS A 212 7.00 -20.33 63.58
C LYS A 212 6.12 -19.34 62.84
N MET A 213 6.17 -18.07 63.22
CA MET A 213 5.45 -17.00 62.52
C MET A 213 6.04 -16.75 61.12
N SER A 214 7.36 -16.83 60.96
CA SER A 214 8.04 -16.50 59.70
C SER A 214 8.12 -17.65 58.68
N GLU A 215 7.88 -18.89 59.12
CA GLU A 215 7.99 -20.11 58.31
C GLU A 215 6.94 -20.25 57.19
N PRO A 216 5.65 -19.94 57.39
CA PRO A 216 4.60 -20.15 56.37
C PRO A 216 4.52 -19.08 55.26
N LEU A 217 5.41 -18.09 55.24
CA LEU A 217 5.18 -16.83 54.53
C LEU A 217 5.89 -16.75 53.17
N GLU A 218 5.56 -17.68 52.27
CA GLU A 218 6.18 -17.73 50.94
C GLU A 218 5.75 -16.54 50.07
N GLN A 219 4.47 -16.12 50.16
CA GLN A 219 3.96 -15.00 49.38
C GLN A 219 4.56 -13.68 49.86
N LEU A 220 4.45 -13.33 51.15
CA LEU A 220 5.00 -12.07 51.70
C LEU A 220 6.48 -11.83 51.37
N GLN A 221 7.24 -12.88 51.03
CA GLN A 221 8.63 -12.80 50.62
C GLN A 221 8.86 -12.49 49.12
N LYS A 222 7.94 -12.84 48.21
CA LYS A 222 8.14 -12.79 46.74
C LYS A 222 7.83 -11.43 46.06
N LEU A 223 7.72 -10.31 46.79
CA LEU A 223 6.56 -9.44 46.55
C LEU A 223 6.72 -7.97 46.08
N PRO A 224 7.53 -7.67 45.05
CA PRO A 224 7.15 -6.58 44.13
C PRO A 224 6.22 -7.04 43.00
N SER A 225 6.25 -8.33 42.62
CA SER A 225 5.56 -8.84 41.42
C SER A 225 4.05 -8.99 41.56
N VAL A 226 3.54 -9.38 42.74
CA VAL A 226 2.08 -9.54 42.98
C VAL A 226 1.30 -8.24 42.73
N PHE A 227 1.93 -7.11 43.03
CA PHE A 227 1.35 -5.77 42.89
C PHE A 227 1.91 -4.99 41.69
N GLU A 228 2.75 -5.63 40.86
CA GLU A 228 3.22 -5.07 39.61
C GLU A 228 2.09 -4.62 38.67
N PRO A 229 0.94 -5.33 38.60
CA PRO A 229 -0.22 -4.87 37.83
C PRO A 229 -0.70 -3.45 38.15
N PHE A 230 -0.46 -2.93 39.36
CA PHE A 230 -0.83 -1.53 39.68
C PHE A 230 -0.07 -0.50 38.83
N LYS A 231 1.15 -0.80 38.40
CA LYS A 231 1.91 0.08 37.49
C LYS A 231 1.22 0.16 36.14
N GLU A 232 0.72 -0.97 35.66
CA GLU A 232 0.01 -1.05 34.39
C GLU A 232 -1.35 -0.33 34.48
N VAL A 233 -2.10 -0.51 35.57
CA VAL A 233 -3.32 0.28 35.85
C VAL A 233 -3.04 1.78 35.82
N SER A 234 -1.99 2.23 36.52
CA SER A 234 -1.59 3.64 36.57
C SER A 234 -1.22 4.19 35.19
N LYS A 235 -0.51 3.39 34.37
CA LYS A 235 -0.17 3.73 32.99
C LYS A 235 -1.43 3.93 32.14
N PHE A 236 -2.44 3.06 32.24
CA PHE A 236 -3.69 3.23 31.50
C PHE A 236 -4.51 4.43 31.95
N MET A 237 -4.57 4.71 33.26
CA MET A 237 -5.20 5.93 33.77
C MET A 237 -4.54 7.20 33.19
N ARG A 238 -3.20 7.22 33.05
CA ARG A 238 -2.48 8.34 32.42
C ARG A 238 -2.77 8.46 30.93
N LEU A 239 -2.78 7.34 30.20
CA LEU A 239 -3.15 7.33 28.78
C LEU A 239 -4.59 7.82 28.57
N ARG A 240 -5.51 7.39 29.43
CA ARG A 240 -6.92 7.81 29.39
C ARG A 240 -7.08 9.31 29.64
N LYS A 241 -6.23 9.92 30.48
CA LYS A 241 -6.24 11.36 30.76
C LYS A 241 -5.99 12.21 29.52
N THR A 242 -5.28 11.69 28.52
CA THR A 242 -5.01 12.43 27.27
C THR A 242 -6.17 12.34 26.28
N LEU A 243 -7.19 11.53 26.57
CA LEU A 243 -8.34 11.37 25.69
C LEU A 243 -9.21 12.63 25.69
N PRO A 244 -9.61 13.12 24.51
CA PRO A 244 -10.48 14.28 24.34
C PRO A 244 -11.83 14.13 25.03
N HIS A 245 -12.36 15.23 25.54
CA HIS A 245 -13.66 15.27 26.22
C HIS A 245 -14.78 15.72 25.26
N GLN A 246 -16.03 15.57 25.71
CA GLN A 246 -17.28 15.71 24.95
C GLN A 246 -17.27 16.82 23.87
N TYR A 247 -17.77 16.49 22.67
CA TYR A 247 -18.01 17.43 21.58
C TYR A 247 -19.42 18.01 21.63
N SER A 248 -19.61 19.17 20.99
CA SER A 248 -20.93 19.73 20.74
C SER A 248 -21.80 18.77 19.92
N GLU A 249 -23.12 18.86 20.07
CA GLU A 249 -24.05 18.06 19.26
C GLU A 249 -23.93 18.42 17.77
N ASP A 250 -23.64 19.69 17.45
CA ASP A 250 -23.46 20.18 16.09
C ASP A 250 -22.24 19.56 15.39
N ASP A 251 -21.08 19.50 16.07
CA ASP A 251 -19.87 18.89 15.50
C ASP A 251 -20.07 17.39 15.25
N GLN A 252 -20.79 16.72 16.15
CA GLN A 252 -21.12 15.31 16.00
C GLN A 252 -22.09 15.07 14.84
N PHE A 253 -23.11 15.92 14.69
CA PHE A 253 -24.04 15.88 13.58
C PHE A 253 -23.30 16.06 12.25
N LEU A 254 -22.39 17.03 12.19
CA LEU A 254 -21.60 17.32 10.99
C LEU A 254 -20.66 16.18 10.61
N MET A 255 -19.98 15.57 11.60
CA MET A 255 -19.16 14.38 11.35
C MET A 255 -20.02 13.22 10.82
N ASN A 256 -21.17 12.95 11.44
CA ASN A 256 -22.08 11.89 10.98
C ASN A 256 -22.60 12.15 9.56
N LYS A 257 -22.85 13.40 9.18
CA LYS A 257 -23.21 13.79 7.80
C LYS A 257 -22.07 13.45 6.82
N ASN A 258 -20.83 13.85 7.13
CA ASN A 258 -19.67 13.55 6.28
C ASN A 258 -19.39 12.05 6.16
N LEU A 259 -19.52 11.29 7.26
CA LEU A 259 -19.41 9.82 7.24
C LEU A 259 -20.46 9.20 6.30
N LYS A 260 -21.71 9.65 6.37
CA LYS A 260 -22.79 9.19 5.49
C LYS A 260 -22.55 9.50 4.02
N GLN A 261 -22.00 10.67 3.70
CA GLN A 261 -21.64 11.01 2.33
C GLN A 261 -20.58 10.04 1.78
N VAL A 262 -19.50 9.78 2.53
CA VAL A 262 -18.46 8.82 2.10
C VAL A 262 -19.00 7.41 1.95
N MET A 263 -19.85 6.96 2.87
CA MET A 263 -20.54 5.67 2.77
C MET A 263 -21.36 5.57 1.48
N ASN A 264 -22.16 6.58 1.16
CA ASN A 264 -22.99 6.61 -0.03
C ASN A 264 -22.13 6.57 -1.30
N MET A 265 -21.03 7.33 -1.34
CA MET A 265 -20.09 7.31 -2.46
C MET A 265 -19.41 5.93 -2.63
N ALA A 266 -19.01 5.27 -1.54
CA ALA A 266 -18.46 3.93 -1.59
C ALA A 266 -19.49 2.89 -2.10
N LYS A 267 -20.75 2.99 -1.66
CA LYS A 267 -21.88 2.18 -2.17
C LYS A 267 -22.12 2.46 -3.67
N GLY A 268 -22.12 3.73 -4.06
CA GLY A 268 -22.26 4.19 -5.46
C GLY A 268 -21.17 3.60 -6.35
N LEU A 269 -19.90 3.71 -5.94
CA LEU A 269 -18.74 3.14 -6.66
C LEU A 269 -18.84 1.62 -6.81
N LYS A 270 -19.23 0.92 -5.74
CA LYS A 270 -19.43 -0.54 -5.81
C LYS A 270 -20.54 -0.89 -6.79
N SER A 271 -21.64 -0.14 -6.80
CA SER A 271 -22.78 -0.38 -7.69
C SER A 271 -22.45 -0.14 -9.17
N SER A 272 -21.58 0.85 -9.45
CA SER A 272 -21.17 1.25 -10.81
C SER A 272 -19.96 0.49 -11.34
N ARG A 273 -19.32 -0.38 -10.53
CA ARG A 273 -18.11 -1.12 -10.88
C ARG A 273 -18.19 -1.84 -12.23
N GLU A 274 -19.29 -2.54 -12.51
CA GLU A 274 -19.47 -3.26 -13.77
C GLU A 274 -19.49 -2.31 -14.98
N ASP A 275 -20.15 -1.16 -14.85
CA ASP A 275 -20.24 -0.16 -15.90
C ASP A 275 -18.88 0.54 -16.12
N ILE A 276 -18.13 0.81 -15.04
CA ILE A 276 -16.76 1.32 -15.12
C ILE A 276 -15.83 0.32 -15.83
N GLN A 277 -15.93 -0.97 -15.51
CA GLN A 277 -15.14 -2.02 -16.16
C GLN A 277 -15.45 -2.14 -17.66
N ARG A 278 -16.72 -1.96 -18.06
CA ARG A 278 -17.11 -1.93 -19.47
C ARG A 278 -16.45 -0.76 -20.20
N LEU A 279 -16.36 0.41 -19.57
CA LEU A 279 -15.63 1.57 -20.13
C LEU A 279 -14.12 1.31 -20.23
N GLN A 280 -13.52 0.70 -19.22
CA GLN A 280 -12.09 0.33 -19.26
C GLN A 280 -11.80 -0.68 -20.39
N THR A 281 -12.67 -1.67 -20.56
CA THR A 281 -12.57 -2.64 -21.67
C THR A 281 -12.66 -1.93 -23.02
N LEU A 282 -13.61 -1.00 -23.15
CA LEU A 282 -13.77 -0.18 -24.35
C LEU A 282 -12.52 0.63 -24.66
N ARG A 283 -11.89 1.27 -23.66
CA ARG A 283 -10.61 1.98 -23.82
C ARG A 283 -9.51 1.08 -24.37
N SER A 284 -9.28 -0.07 -23.74
CA SER A 284 -8.19 -0.98 -24.12
C SER A 284 -8.36 -1.58 -25.52
N ASN A 285 -9.60 -1.71 -25.98
CA ASN A 285 -9.94 -2.42 -27.20
C ASN A 285 -10.26 -1.52 -28.39
N THR A 286 -10.38 -0.20 -28.17
CA THR A 286 -10.61 0.76 -29.24
C THR A 286 -9.43 0.77 -30.19
N LYS A 287 -9.66 0.40 -31.45
CA LYS A 287 -8.69 0.50 -32.54
C LYS A 287 -9.06 1.67 -33.44
N GLU A 288 -8.06 2.39 -33.91
CA GLU A 288 -8.29 3.31 -35.03
C GLU A 288 -8.77 2.52 -36.25
N LEU A 289 -9.87 2.96 -36.85
CA LEU A 289 -10.31 2.40 -38.12
C LEU A 289 -9.27 2.72 -39.20
N GLU A 290 -8.60 1.69 -39.73
CA GLU A 290 -7.75 1.84 -40.90
C GLU A 290 -8.63 2.16 -42.12
N MET A 291 -8.59 3.42 -42.56
CA MET A 291 -9.45 3.92 -43.62
C MET A 291 -8.94 3.58 -45.03
N VAL A 292 -9.89 3.43 -45.96
CA VAL A 292 -9.59 3.38 -47.39
C VAL A 292 -9.49 4.80 -47.95
N ASP A 293 -8.30 5.23 -48.39
CA ASP A 293 -8.13 6.51 -49.09
C ASP A 293 -8.19 6.31 -50.62
N LEU A 294 -9.30 6.75 -51.22
CA LEU A 294 -9.56 6.66 -52.66
C LEU A 294 -9.33 7.99 -53.41
N ARG A 295 -8.69 8.99 -52.81
CA ARG A 295 -8.47 10.30 -53.47
C ARG A 295 -7.55 10.20 -54.69
N ASN A 296 -6.65 9.22 -54.72
CA ASN A 296 -5.64 9.05 -55.78
C ASN A 296 -6.11 8.19 -56.98
N LEU A 297 -7.39 7.81 -57.06
CA LEU A 297 -7.91 7.03 -58.19
C LEU A 297 -7.78 7.74 -59.55
N GLY A 298 -7.68 9.07 -59.53
CA GLY A 298 -7.46 9.90 -60.71
C GLY A 298 -5.99 10.05 -61.14
N ASP A 299 -5.01 9.44 -60.45
CA ASP A 299 -3.60 9.56 -60.83
C ASP A 299 -3.40 9.06 -62.28
N PRO A 300 -2.89 9.90 -63.20
CA PRO A 300 -2.58 9.48 -64.57
C PRO A 300 -1.65 8.26 -64.67
N TRP A 301 -0.82 8.00 -63.65
CA TRP A 301 -0.01 6.79 -63.57
C TRP A 301 -0.86 5.51 -63.58
N LEU A 302 -2.00 5.50 -62.90
CA LEU A 302 -2.89 4.35 -62.87
C LEU A 302 -3.39 4.04 -64.28
N GLY A 303 -3.82 5.06 -65.01
CA GLY A 303 -4.21 4.93 -66.43
C GLY A 303 -3.09 4.39 -67.32
N LYS A 304 -1.83 4.79 -67.07
CA LYS A 304 -0.66 4.29 -67.82
C LYS A 304 -0.35 2.83 -67.54
N ILE A 305 -0.36 2.42 -66.26
CA ILE A 305 -0.07 1.03 -65.84
C ILE A 305 -1.12 0.04 -66.34
N PHE A 306 -2.39 0.47 -66.39
CA PHE A 306 -3.49 -0.35 -66.89
C PHE A 306 -3.83 -0.12 -68.37
N LYS A 307 -3.16 0.83 -69.03
CA LYS A 307 -3.38 1.22 -70.43
C LYS A 307 -4.83 1.63 -70.71
N VAL A 308 -5.45 2.37 -69.79
CA VAL A 308 -6.83 2.85 -69.89
C VAL A 308 -6.90 4.38 -69.99
N LYS A 309 -8.00 4.89 -70.55
CA LYS A 309 -8.25 6.33 -70.68
C LYS A 309 -8.72 6.92 -69.35
N ARG A 310 -8.63 8.24 -69.20
CA ARG A 310 -9.11 8.97 -68.01
C ARG A 310 -10.58 8.66 -67.67
N ALA A 311 -11.45 8.59 -68.67
CA ALA A 311 -12.86 8.21 -68.48
C ALA A 311 -13.04 6.83 -67.81
N SER A 312 -12.14 5.88 -68.04
CA SER A 312 -12.14 4.58 -67.35
C SER A 312 -11.77 4.72 -65.87
N LEU A 313 -10.85 5.64 -65.52
CA LEU A 313 -10.55 5.96 -64.12
C LEU A 313 -11.73 6.64 -63.43
N ASP A 314 -12.45 7.52 -64.15
CA ASP A 314 -13.69 8.13 -63.64
C ASP A 314 -14.79 7.08 -63.40
N ASN A 315 -14.86 6.04 -64.25
CA ASN A 315 -15.72 4.88 -64.02
C ASN A 315 -15.32 4.10 -62.76
N LEU A 316 -14.02 3.91 -62.53
CA LEU A 316 -13.51 3.27 -61.32
C LEU A 316 -13.88 4.08 -60.07
N ALA A 317 -13.63 5.39 -60.07
CA ALA A 317 -14.04 6.28 -58.98
C ALA A 317 -15.56 6.24 -58.74
N SER A 318 -16.36 6.26 -59.82
CA SER A 318 -17.82 6.13 -59.75
C SER A 318 -18.28 4.80 -59.15
N SER A 319 -17.51 3.72 -59.31
CA SER A 319 -17.86 2.41 -58.74
C SER A 319 -17.79 2.38 -57.22
N PHE A 320 -16.98 3.26 -56.61
CA PHE A 320 -16.82 3.41 -55.17
C PHE A 320 -17.71 4.48 -54.54
N LYS A 321 -18.65 5.08 -55.30
CA LYS A 321 -19.51 6.18 -54.82
C LYS A 321 -20.19 5.92 -53.45
N PRO A 322 -20.68 4.71 -53.12
CA PRO A 322 -21.27 4.44 -51.80
C PRO A 322 -20.26 4.47 -50.63
N LEU A 323 -18.98 4.21 -50.90
CA LEU A 323 -17.99 3.97 -49.87
C LEU A 323 -17.65 5.25 -49.07
N PRO A 324 -17.38 6.44 -49.67
CA PRO A 324 -17.13 7.67 -48.92
C PRO A 324 -18.23 8.04 -47.92
N LEU A 325 -19.51 7.90 -48.29
CA LEU A 325 -20.66 8.18 -47.41
C LEU A 325 -20.65 7.25 -46.18
N SER A 326 -20.27 5.99 -46.39
CA SER A 326 -20.20 4.98 -45.33
C SER A 326 -19.01 5.21 -44.42
N LEU A 327 -17.87 5.56 -45.02
CA LEU A 327 -16.65 5.92 -44.31
C LEU A 327 -16.85 7.18 -43.47
N GLU A 328 -17.70 8.13 -43.88
CA GLU A 328 -18.07 9.29 -43.07
C GLU A 328 -18.82 8.89 -41.80
N ILE A 329 -19.82 8.01 -41.91
CA ILE A 329 -20.57 7.50 -40.75
C ILE A 329 -19.63 6.74 -39.81
N LEU A 330 -18.81 5.84 -40.35
CA LEU A 330 -17.84 5.07 -39.57
C LEU A 330 -16.78 5.98 -38.94
N ASN A 331 -16.38 7.07 -39.60
CA ASN A 331 -15.45 8.05 -39.05
C ASN A 331 -16.01 8.86 -37.89
N ASN A 332 -17.25 9.31 -38.01
CA ASN A 332 -17.89 10.06 -36.92
C ASN A 332 -18.02 9.14 -35.70
N PHE A 333 -18.44 7.90 -35.91
CA PHE A 333 -18.46 6.87 -34.87
C PHE A 333 -17.07 6.61 -34.27
N ASN A 334 -16.03 6.47 -35.11
CA ASN A 334 -14.66 6.25 -34.65
C ASN A 334 -14.13 7.46 -33.86
N LYS A 335 -14.40 8.71 -34.27
CA LYS A 335 -13.99 9.90 -33.52
C LYS A 335 -14.62 9.96 -32.14
N GLU A 336 -15.91 9.66 -32.03
CA GLU A 336 -16.60 9.57 -30.73
C GLU A 336 -16.02 8.45 -29.87
N LEU A 337 -15.73 7.29 -30.49
CA LEU A 337 -15.05 6.18 -29.84
C LEU A 337 -13.65 6.59 -29.34
N THR A 338 -12.88 7.34 -30.14
CA THR A 338 -11.58 7.88 -29.74
C THR A 338 -11.70 8.88 -28.61
N VAL A 339 -12.77 9.69 -28.53
CA VAL A 339 -13.01 10.57 -27.37
C VAL A 339 -13.27 9.72 -26.12
N VAL A 340 -14.07 8.66 -26.23
CA VAL A 340 -14.37 7.74 -25.12
C VAL A 340 -13.13 6.97 -24.67
N ALA A 341 -12.30 6.51 -25.61
CA ALA A 341 -11.08 5.76 -25.34
C ALA A 341 -9.91 6.65 -24.89
N GLY A 342 -9.79 7.82 -25.50
CA GLY A 342 -8.65 8.72 -25.37
C GLY A 342 -8.73 9.70 -24.19
N SER A 343 -9.87 9.81 -23.50
CA SER A 343 -9.96 10.64 -22.30
C SER A 343 -9.25 9.97 -21.12
N SER A 344 -7.91 10.03 -21.08
CA SER A 344 -7.11 9.52 -19.96
C SER A 344 -7.62 10.10 -18.62
N GLN A 345 -7.93 11.40 -18.63
CA GLN A 345 -8.45 12.15 -17.49
C GLN A 345 -9.72 11.54 -16.86
N ILE A 346 -10.59 10.93 -17.67
CA ILE A 346 -11.81 10.25 -17.21
C ILE A 346 -11.48 8.99 -16.41
N TYR A 347 -10.57 8.16 -16.94
CA TYR A 347 -10.19 6.90 -16.30
C TYR A 347 -9.31 7.11 -15.08
N ASP A 348 -8.39 8.07 -15.16
CA ASP A 348 -7.56 8.50 -14.04
C ASP A 348 -8.46 8.94 -12.88
N GLY A 349 -9.57 9.64 -13.16
CA GLY A 349 -10.57 10.01 -12.16
C GLY A 349 -11.22 8.81 -11.46
N PHE A 350 -11.64 7.78 -12.20
CA PHE A 350 -12.18 6.56 -11.59
C PHE A 350 -11.14 5.75 -10.82
N GLU A 351 -9.91 5.67 -11.31
CA GLU A 351 -8.82 4.98 -10.63
C GLU A 351 -8.48 5.68 -9.30
N GLN A 352 -8.39 7.01 -9.30
CA GLN A 352 -8.18 7.79 -8.08
C GLN A 352 -9.34 7.61 -7.10
N LEU A 353 -10.59 7.67 -7.58
CA LEU A 353 -11.77 7.45 -6.75
C LEU A 353 -11.81 6.04 -6.16
N ASN A 354 -11.46 5.02 -6.95
CA ASN A 354 -11.39 3.64 -6.48
C ASN A 354 -10.25 3.43 -5.49
N ALA A 355 -9.06 3.99 -5.73
CA ALA A 355 -7.96 3.97 -4.77
C ALA A 355 -8.35 4.64 -3.44
N LEU A 356 -9.21 5.66 -3.50
CA LEU A 356 -9.67 6.39 -2.34
C LEU A 356 -10.78 5.67 -1.55
N LEU A 357 -11.81 5.16 -2.23
CA LEU A 357 -13.00 4.59 -1.58
C LEU A 357 -12.92 3.08 -1.34
N SER A 358 -11.98 2.37 -1.96
CA SER A 358 -11.87 0.89 -1.83
C SER A 358 -11.59 0.39 -0.42
N SER A 359 -11.00 1.23 0.45
CA SER A 359 -10.74 0.91 1.85
C SER A 359 -11.95 1.11 2.76
N VAL A 360 -13.03 1.74 2.27
CA VAL A 360 -14.25 2.00 3.04
C VAL A 360 -15.11 0.74 3.03
N PRO A 361 -15.34 0.08 4.19
CA PRO A 361 -16.27 -1.04 4.23
C PRO A 361 -17.69 -0.57 3.92
N VAL A 362 -18.49 -1.41 3.27
CA VAL A 362 -19.80 -0.99 2.71
C VAL A 362 -20.88 -0.90 3.79
N ASP A 363 -20.71 -1.68 4.85
CA ASP A 363 -21.66 -1.85 5.95
C ASP A 363 -21.11 -1.20 7.23
N ILE A 364 -20.77 0.09 7.18
CA ILE A 364 -20.17 0.82 8.32
C ILE A 364 -21.14 1.78 9.02
N GLU A 365 -22.45 1.60 8.85
CA GLU A 365 -23.44 2.48 9.50
C GLU A 365 -23.29 2.48 11.03
N HIS A 366 -22.76 1.39 11.61
CA HIS A 366 -22.44 1.24 13.03
C HIS A 366 -21.41 2.24 13.58
N VAL A 367 -20.56 2.83 12.72
CA VAL A 367 -19.58 3.86 13.14
C VAL A 367 -20.25 5.22 13.37
N THR A 368 -21.48 5.40 12.88
CA THR A 368 -22.26 6.61 13.12
C THR A 368 -22.53 6.75 14.62
N GLY A 369 -22.14 7.88 15.21
CA GLY A 369 -22.26 8.10 16.65
C GLY A 369 -21.24 7.35 17.51
N LEU A 370 -20.19 6.76 16.92
CA LEU A 370 -19.11 6.11 17.69
C LEU A 370 -18.44 7.06 18.70
N MET A 371 -18.30 8.34 18.36
CA MET A 371 -17.77 9.35 19.30
C MET A 371 -18.59 9.44 20.59
N ASN A 372 -19.91 9.25 20.53
CA ASN A 372 -20.75 9.18 21.72
C ASN A 372 -20.50 7.92 22.53
N LYS A 373 -20.21 6.79 21.88
CA LYS A 373 -19.83 5.55 22.57
C LYS A 373 -18.47 5.71 23.25
N PHE A 374 -17.47 6.30 22.58
CA PHE A 374 -16.17 6.63 23.19
C PHE A 374 -16.32 7.54 24.41
N HIS A 375 -17.09 8.61 24.28
CA HIS A 375 -17.36 9.50 25.40
C HIS A 375 -18.04 8.75 26.55
N LYS A 376 -19.05 7.91 26.27
CA LYS A 376 -19.72 7.07 27.29
C LYS A 376 -18.74 6.16 28.02
N CYS A 377 -17.82 5.50 27.31
CA CYS A 377 -16.78 4.67 27.93
C CYS A 377 -15.84 5.50 28.81
N ASN A 378 -15.53 6.73 28.41
CA ASN A 378 -14.64 7.62 29.17
C ASN A 378 -15.31 8.39 30.33
N ARG A 379 -16.59 8.15 30.65
CA ARG A 379 -17.33 8.95 31.66
C ARG A 379 -16.88 8.75 33.09
N LEU A 380 -16.32 7.58 33.43
CA LEU A 380 -15.90 7.32 34.79
C LEU A 380 -14.71 8.21 35.17
N PRO A 381 -14.69 8.82 36.37
CA PRO A 381 -13.60 9.69 36.77
C PRO A 381 -12.27 8.92 36.84
N ILE A 382 -11.17 9.63 36.58
CA ILE A 382 -9.81 9.11 36.80
C ILE A 382 -9.42 9.48 38.24
N ASP A 383 -9.01 8.51 39.06
CA ASP A 383 -8.44 8.81 40.38
C ASP A 383 -7.00 9.31 40.21
N GLU A 384 -6.82 10.63 40.20
CA GLU A 384 -5.51 11.28 40.07
C GLU A 384 -4.55 10.95 41.21
N THR A 385 -5.06 10.48 42.36
CA THR A 385 -4.24 10.10 43.52
C THR A 385 -3.81 8.64 43.50
N PHE A 386 -4.30 7.83 42.55
CA PHE A 386 -4.07 6.38 42.50
C PHE A 386 -2.58 6.02 42.51
N GLU A 387 -1.78 6.60 41.62
CA GLU A 387 -0.35 6.29 41.49
C GLU A 387 0.43 6.62 42.78
N SER A 388 0.17 7.78 43.39
CA SER A 388 0.78 8.16 44.68
C SER A 388 0.42 7.18 45.79
N LYS A 389 -0.85 6.78 45.85
CA LYS A 389 -1.35 5.84 46.87
C LYS A 389 -0.78 4.43 46.68
N VAL A 390 -0.67 3.97 45.45
CA VAL A 390 0.02 2.70 45.11
C VAL A 390 1.48 2.77 45.54
N ASN A 391 2.18 3.87 45.28
CA ASN A 391 3.58 4.02 45.67
C ASN A 391 3.77 4.03 47.20
N GLU A 392 2.87 4.69 47.94
CA GLU A 392 2.83 4.61 49.41
C GLU A 392 2.57 3.17 49.88
N TYR A 393 1.59 2.49 49.28
CA TYR A 393 1.26 1.10 49.59
C TYR A 393 2.43 0.15 49.32
N LEU A 394 3.11 0.28 48.18
CA LEU A 394 4.31 -0.52 47.84
C LEU A 394 5.48 -0.25 48.80
N THR A 395 5.58 0.96 49.35
CA THR A 395 6.56 1.26 50.41
C THR A 395 6.26 0.46 51.68
N ILE A 396 4.98 0.39 52.09
CA ILE A 396 4.54 -0.43 53.23
C ILE A 396 4.81 -1.92 52.98
N VAL A 397 4.49 -2.43 51.78
CA VAL A 397 4.80 -3.81 51.38
C VAL A 397 6.30 -4.09 51.53
N SER A 398 7.17 -3.18 51.07
CA SER A 398 8.63 -3.32 51.21
C SER A 398 9.10 -3.31 52.67
N GLU A 399 8.50 -2.48 53.52
CA GLU A 399 8.83 -2.45 54.96
C GLU A 399 8.47 -3.76 55.67
N VAL A 400 7.29 -4.31 55.38
CA VAL A 400 6.84 -5.60 55.89
C VAL A 400 7.73 -6.73 55.37
N GLN A 401 8.09 -6.72 54.09
CA GLN A 401 8.99 -7.72 53.52
C GLN A 401 10.38 -7.69 54.19
N LYS A 402 10.93 -6.48 54.44
CA LYS A 402 12.21 -6.30 55.14
C LYS A 402 12.18 -6.87 56.56
N LEU A 403 11.03 -6.79 57.25
CA LEU A 403 10.86 -7.42 58.56
C LEU A 403 11.01 -8.94 58.43
N PHE A 404 10.21 -9.60 57.57
CA PHE A 404 10.20 -11.06 57.46
C PHE A 404 11.47 -11.67 56.89
N GLY A 405 12.11 -11.01 55.93
CA GLY A 405 13.38 -11.49 55.38
C GLY A 405 14.48 -11.68 56.44
N ARG A 406 14.34 -11.05 57.62
CA ARG A 406 15.35 -11.09 58.69
C ARG A 406 14.87 -11.67 60.03
N LEU A 407 13.58 -11.96 60.18
CA LEU A 407 13.03 -12.78 61.29
C LEU A 407 13.31 -14.28 61.12
N ARG A 408 14.32 -14.65 60.34
CA ARG A 408 14.79 -16.03 60.17
C ARG A 408 15.94 -16.29 61.14
N TYR A 409 15.61 -16.71 62.34
CA TYR A 409 16.61 -16.94 63.38
C TYR A 409 17.23 -18.32 63.31
N ARG A 410 16.86 -19.20 62.37
CA ARG A 410 17.41 -20.57 62.29
C ARG A 410 18.94 -20.65 62.39
N LEU A 411 19.66 -19.79 61.65
CA LEU A 411 21.13 -19.74 61.72
C LEU A 411 21.62 -19.22 63.08
N PHE A 412 20.99 -18.16 63.59
CA PHE A 412 21.27 -17.65 64.94
C PHE A 412 21.04 -18.72 66.00
N VAL A 413 19.89 -19.40 66.00
CA VAL A 413 19.51 -20.43 66.97
C VAL A 413 20.53 -21.56 66.97
N ARG A 414 21.03 -21.95 65.79
CA ARG A 414 22.10 -22.95 65.68
C ARG A 414 23.39 -22.49 66.33
N SER A 415 23.89 -21.30 65.98
CA SER A 415 25.12 -20.74 66.55
C SER A 415 25.01 -20.47 68.05
N TYR A 416 23.86 -19.94 68.48
CA TYR A 416 23.57 -19.65 69.89
C TYR A 416 23.53 -20.93 70.72
N LYS A 417 22.90 -22.01 70.24
CA LYS A 417 22.91 -23.32 70.94
C LYS A 417 24.33 -23.89 71.09
N GLN A 418 25.23 -23.67 70.12
CA GLN A 418 26.63 -24.10 70.24
C GLN A 418 27.37 -23.31 71.33
N LEU A 419 27.17 -22.00 71.39
CA LEU A 419 27.74 -21.12 72.42
C LEU A 419 27.15 -21.40 73.79
N GLN A 420 25.84 -21.61 73.86
CA GLN A 420 25.11 -22.00 75.07
C GLN A 420 25.68 -23.28 75.68
N LYS A 421 26.00 -24.31 74.86
CA LYS A 421 26.64 -25.53 75.36
C LYS A 421 28.02 -25.27 75.99
N LYS A 422 28.84 -24.38 75.40
CA LYS A 422 30.14 -23.99 75.98
C LYS A 422 29.95 -23.32 77.35
N ILE A 423 28.91 -22.49 77.48
CA ILE A 423 28.59 -21.76 78.71
C ILE A 423 27.98 -22.69 79.78
N ALA A 424 27.06 -23.59 79.42
CA ALA A 424 26.40 -24.51 80.35
C ALA A 424 27.39 -25.46 81.06
N ILE A 425 28.47 -25.86 80.38
CA ILE A 425 29.58 -26.64 80.98
C ILE A 425 30.24 -25.88 82.16
N ALA A 426 30.10 -24.56 82.21
CA ALA A 426 30.76 -23.68 83.18
C ALA A 426 29.95 -23.41 84.46
N ILE A 427 28.67 -23.79 84.50
CA ILE A 427 27.71 -23.39 85.54
C ILE A 427 27.73 -24.24 86.84
N PRO A 428 28.06 -25.55 86.88
CA PRO A 428 27.73 -26.37 88.06
C PRO A 428 28.49 -26.05 89.36
N ASN A 429 29.40 -25.07 89.41
CA ASN A 429 30.13 -24.79 90.65
C ASN A 429 30.36 -23.28 90.86
N ILE A 430 29.44 -22.64 91.60
CA ILE A 430 29.55 -21.23 92.04
C ILE A 430 30.91 -20.96 92.71
N VAL A 431 31.50 -21.97 93.37
CA VAL A 431 32.81 -21.87 94.03
C VAL A 431 33.95 -21.59 93.04
N LYS A 432 33.82 -22.01 91.77
CA LYS A 432 34.85 -21.85 90.72
C LYS A 432 34.45 -20.82 89.66
N LEU A 433 33.52 -19.92 89.96
CA LEU A 433 32.97 -18.97 88.98
C LEU A 433 34.07 -18.15 88.28
N ASP A 434 35.07 -17.71 89.05
CA ASP A 434 36.19 -16.89 88.58
C ASP A 434 37.03 -17.63 87.51
N GLN A 435 37.30 -18.92 87.72
CA GLN A 435 38.04 -19.77 86.77
C GLN A 435 37.23 -19.98 85.48
N HIS A 436 35.93 -20.20 85.61
CA HIS A 436 35.02 -20.39 84.48
C HIS A 436 34.89 -19.14 83.62
N LEU A 437 34.72 -17.98 84.25
CA LEU A 437 34.65 -16.71 83.55
C LEU A 437 35.95 -16.40 82.81
N THR A 438 37.10 -16.63 83.47
CA THR A 438 38.42 -16.48 82.83
C THR A 438 38.54 -17.38 81.60
N LYS A 439 38.15 -18.66 81.72
CA LYS A 439 38.17 -19.60 80.60
C LYS A 439 37.29 -19.15 79.41
N LEU A 440 36.06 -18.71 79.65
CA LEU A 440 35.13 -18.24 78.60
C LEU A 440 35.58 -16.91 77.96
N ARG A 441 36.35 -16.11 78.69
CA ARG A 441 36.97 -14.89 78.16
C ARG A 441 38.15 -15.26 77.26
N ASP A 442 39.06 -16.09 77.76
CA ASP A 442 40.31 -16.43 77.09
C ASP A 442 40.08 -17.29 75.84
N ASP A 443 39.05 -18.15 75.82
CA ASP A 443 38.66 -18.91 74.63
C ASP A 443 37.84 -18.09 73.60
N GLY A 444 37.52 -16.83 73.92
CA GLY A 444 36.78 -15.91 73.07
C GLY A 444 35.26 -16.12 73.02
N THR A 445 34.70 -17.08 73.75
CA THR A 445 33.26 -17.41 73.74
C THR A 445 32.40 -16.20 74.12
N LEU A 446 32.80 -15.41 75.14
CA LEU A 446 32.06 -14.20 75.53
C LEU A 446 32.04 -13.14 74.42
N LYS A 447 33.13 -13.01 73.66
CA LYS A 447 33.21 -12.07 72.54
C LYS A 447 32.36 -12.55 71.36
N GLU A 448 32.33 -13.86 71.12
CA GLU A 448 31.55 -14.48 70.04
C GLU A 448 30.04 -14.35 70.29
N ILE A 449 29.57 -14.71 71.49
CA ILE A 449 28.15 -14.54 71.86
C ILE A 449 27.76 -13.07 71.92
N GLY A 450 28.66 -12.19 72.39
CA GLY A 450 28.45 -10.75 72.40
C GLY A 450 28.26 -10.16 71.01
N LYS A 451 29.09 -10.54 70.04
CA LYS A 451 28.91 -10.13 68.65
C LYS A 451 27.59 -10.65 68.07
N LEU A 452 27.28 -11.92 68.31
CA LEU A 452 26.07 -12.57 67.79
C LEU A 452 24.79 -11.91 68.35
N VAL A 453 24.74 -11.67 69.65
CA VAL A 453 23.62 -11.01 70.33
C VAL A 453 23.51 -9.54 69.94
N SER A 454 24.62 -8.79 69.96
CA SER A 454 24.60 -7.35 69.65
C SER A 454 24.14 -7.07 68.23
N TYR A 455 24.50 -7.93 67.27
CA TYR A 455 24.01 -7.83 65.90
C TYR A 455 22.47 -7.90 65.82
N HIS A 456 21.85 -8.88 66.51
CA HIS A 456 20.40 -9.06 66.50
C HIS A 456 19.68 -8.04 67.37
N TYR A 457 20.26 -7.64 68.51
CA TYR A 457 19.76 -6.56 69.36
C TYR A 457 19.67 -5.25 68.59
N ASN A 458 20.79 -4.76 68.05
CA ASN A 458 20.84 -3.49 67.33
C ASN A 458 19.86 -3.48 66.14
N TYR A 459 19.72 -4.62 65.48
CA TYR A 459 18.81 -4.77 64.36
C TYR A 459 17.33 -4.68 64.74
N LEU A 460 16.92 -5.35 65.83
CA LEU A 460 15.56 -5.28 66.38
C LEU A 460 15.27 -3.89 66.99
N HIS A 461 16.24 -3.32 67.70
CA HIS A 461 16.12 -2.01 68.32
C HIS A 461 15.84 -0.89 67.29
N GLN A 462 16.51 -0.92 66.12
CA GLN A 462 16.23 0.01 65.01
C GLN A 462 14.79 -0.05 64.48
N ARG A 463 14.05 -1.13 64.78
CA ARG A 463 12.68 -1.37 64.32
C ARG A 463 11.63 -1.23 65.42
N HIS A 464 12.06 -0.91 66.63
CA HIS A 464 11.18 -0.57 67.73
C HIS A 464 10.52 0.81 67.48
N PRO A 465 9.24 1.01 67.86
CA PRO A 465 8.37 0.07 68.55
C PRO A 465 7.63 -0.88 67.61
N PHE A 466 7.46 -2.14 68.03
CA PHE A 466 6.92 -3.22 67.19
C PHE A 466 5.40 -3.10 66.97
N ASP A 467 4.70 -2.35 67.81
CA ASP A 467 3.27 -2.02 67.65
C ASP A 467 2.98 -1.29 66.34
N LYS A 468 3.96 -0.56 65.79
CA LYS A 468 3.86 0.07 64.46
C LYS A 468 3.62 -0.95 63.36
N TYR A 469 4.15 -2.17 63.47
CA TYR A 469 3.93 -3.20 62.46
C TYR A 469 2.47 -3.64 62.39
N SER A 470 1.77 -3.74 63.52
CA SER A 470 0.32 -4.03 63.53
C SER A 470 -0.46 -2.98 62.73
N LYS A 471 -0.07 -1.69 62.82
CA LYS A 471 -0.68 -0.63 62.01
C LYS A 471 -0.33 -0.76 60.53
N LEU A 472 0.91 -1.14 60.19
CA LEU A 472 1.31 -1.39 58.79
C LEU A 472 0.53 -2.57 58.18
N PHE A 473 0.35 -3.67 58.92
CA PHE A 473 -0.46 -4.80 58.46
C PHE A 473 -1.93 -4.41 58.27
N GLN A 474 -2.50 -3.61 59.19
CA GLN A 474 -3.85 -3.09 59.01
C GLN A 474 -3.97 -2.23 57.74
N LYS A 475 -3.01 -1.33 57.48
CA LYS A 475 -2.97 -0.56 56.24
C LYS A 475 -2.91 -1.43 54.99
N LEU A 476 -2.21 -2.58 55.04
CA LEU A 476 -2.20 -3.53 53.93
C LEU A 476 -3.59 -4.12 53.68
N ILE A 477 -4.30 -4.52 54.74
CA ILE A 477 -5.68 -5.02 54.65
C ILE A 477 -6.65 -3.95 54.14
N ASP A 478 -6.57 -2.72 54.67
CA ASP A 478 -7.44 -1.63 54.24
C ASP A 478 -7.21 -1.28 52.76
N GLY A 479 -5.95 -1.32 52.32
CA GLY A 479 -5.56 -1.15 50.92
C GLY A 479 -6.20 -2.17 49.97
N ARG A 480 -6.52 -3.39 50.44
CA ARG A 480 -7.23 -4.41 49.63
C ARG A 480 -8.52 -3.85 49.07
N LYS A 481 -9.35 -3.23 49.91
CA LYS A 481 -10.64 -2.67 49.50
C LYS A 481 -10.43 -1.39 48.68
N GLU A 482 -9.56 -0.50 49.14
CA GLU A 482 -9.31 0.78 48.47
C GLU A 482 -8.88 0.60 46.99
N PHE A 483 -7.98 -0.33 46.71
CA PHE A 483 -7.49 -0.52 45.35
C PHE A 483 -8.40 -1.40 44.48
N THR A 484 -9.17 -2.31 45.08
CA THR A 484 -10.06 -3.22 44.30
C THR A 484 -11.10 -2.43 43.53
N ASP A 485 -11.84 -1.53 44.19
CA ASP A 485 -12.90 -0.74 43.53
C ASP A 485 -12.32 0.14 42.40
N LYS A 486 -11.12 0.70 42.60
CA LYS A 486 -10.46 1.57 41.60
C LYS A 486 -9.96 0.80 40.39
N VAL A 487 -9.39 -0.39 40.62
CA VAL A 487 -8.96 -1.30 39.55
C VAL A 487 -10.17 -1.81 38.77
N ASP A 488 -11.25 -2.19 39.44
CA ASP A 488 -12.47 -2.70 38.81
C ASP A 488 -13.16 -1.63 37.96
N ASN A 489 -13.15 -0.37 38.42
CA ASN A 489 -13.63 0.77 37.64
C ASN A 489 -12.80 0.97 36.36
N GLU A 490 -11.47 0.98 36.46
CA GLU A 490 -10.60 1.13 35.28
C GLU A 490 -10.73 -0.05 34.32
N LEU A 491 -10.85 -1.27 34.84
CA LEU A 491 -11.14 -2.47 34.06
C LEU A 491 -12.46 -2.38 33.31
N SER A 492 -13.49 -1.79 33.92
CA SER A 492 -14.79 -1.59 33.28
C SER A 492 -14.71 -0.60 32.12
N VAL A 493 -13.92 0.48 32.28
CA VAL A 493 -13.63 1.42 31.19
C VAL A 493 -12.87 0.73 30.05
N ILE A 494 -11.83 -0.02 30.37
CA ILE A 494 -11.02 -0.77 29.40
C ILE A 494 -11.90 -1.76 28.61
N LYS A 495 -12.74 -2.55 29.31
CA LYS A 495 -13.68 -3.48 28.66
C LYS A 495 -14.67 -2.78 27.73
N CYS A 496 -15.15 -1.59 28.12
CA CYS A 496 -16.03 -0.78 27.27
C CYS A 496 -15.33 -0.38 25.96
N PHE A 497 -14.08 0.11 26.06
CA PHE A 497 -13.29 0.48 24.88
C PHE A 497 -12.92 -0.72 23.99
N GLN A 498 -12.60 -1.88 24.58
CA GLN A 498 -12.31 -3.10 23.83
C GLN A 498 -13.49 -3.56 22.96
N GLN A 499 -14.73 -3.31 23.37
CA GLN A 499 -15.91 -3.63 22.55
C GLN A 499 -16.07 -2.73 21.33
N LEU A 500 -15.32 -1.62 21.26
CA LEU A 500 -15.38 -0.63 20.18
C LEU A 500 -14.17 -0.72 19.23
N GLU A 501 -13.33 -1.75 19.35
CA GLU A 501 -12.10 -1.90 18.56
C GLU A 501 -12.38 -1.91 17.05
N GLN A 502 -13.27 -2.79 16.58
CA GLN A 502 -13.58 -2.86 15.14
C GLN A 502 -14.25 -1.57 14.63
N ASP A 503 -15.19 -1.01 15.40
CA ASP A 503 -15.86 0.25 15.07
C ASP A 503 -14.82 1.40 14.95
N SER A 504 -13.80 1.40 15.82
CA SER A 504 -12.73 2.39 15.85
C SER A 504 -11.87 2.33 14.60
N GLU A 505 -11.41 1.13 14.23
CA GLU A 505 -10.62 0.92 13.02
C GLU A 505 -11.38 1.34 11.76
N ASP A 506 -12.66 1.00 11.69
CA ASP A 506 -13.51 1.36 10.56
C ASP A 506 -13.73 2.88 10.49
N LEU A 507 -13.94 3.53 11.63
CA LEU A 507 -14.01 4.99 11.70
C LEU A 507 -12.71 5.64 11.21
N GLN A 508 -11.53 5.10 11.57
CA GLN A 508 -10.25 5.65 11.11
C GLN A 508 -10.11 5.59 9.60
N LYS A 509 -10.45 4.44 8.98
CA LYS A 509 -10.41 4.29 7.52
C LYS A 509 -11.27 5.36 6.85
N VAL A 510 -12.46 5.62 7.36
CA VAL A 510 -13.38 6.62 6.79
C VAL A 510 -12.87 8.04 7.01
N ILE A 511 -12.34 8.36 8.19
CA ILE A 511 -11.77 9.70 8.47
C ILE A 511 -10.59 9.99 7.53
N GLN A 512 -9.71 9.02 7.30
CA GLN A 512 -8.61 9.17 6.33
C GLN A 512 -9.14 9.45 4.91
N VAL A 513 -10.21 8.77 4.52
CA VAL A 513 -10.86 9.00 3.22
C VAL A 513 -11.48 10.39 3.16
N ILE A 514 -12.20 10.83 4.20
CA ILE A 514 -12.73 12.20 4.31
C ILE A 514 -11.61 13.24 4.14
N GLN A 515 -10.48 13.06 4.82
CA GLN A 515 -9.33 13.97 4.72
C GLN A 515 -8.76 14.03 3.31
N LYS A 516 -8.60 12.89 2.65
CA LYS A 516 -8.13 12.82 1.25
C LYS A 516 -9.15 13.39 0.27
N MET A 517 -10.45 13.16 0.49
CA MET A 517 -11.53 13.68 -0.36
C MET A 517 -11.60 15.20 -0.34
N ARG A 518 -11.32 15.84 0.80
CA ARG A 518 -11.22 17.31 0.87
C ARG A 518 -10.11 17.91 0.00
N ASN A 519 -9.09 17.12 -0.28
CA ASN A 519 -7.96 17.54 -1.10
C ASN A 519 -8.12 17.12 -2.58
N LEU A 520 -9.23 16.47 -2.95
CA LEU A 520 -9.48 16.15 -4.35
C LEU A 520 -9.68 17.44 -5.15
N ASP A 521 -8.99 17.53 -6.28
CA ASP A 521 -9.21 18.60 -7.23
C ASP A 521 -10.59 18.45 -7.87
N ASN A 522 -11.39 19.53 -7.84
CA ASN A 522 -12.71 19.58 -8.46
C ASN A 522 -12.65 19.23 -9.97
N ALA A 523 -11.52 19.50 -10.64
CA ALA A 523 -11.37 19.14 -12.06
C ALA A 523 -11.47 17.61 -12.28
N SER A 524 -10.97 16.79 -11.37
CA SER A 524 -11.05 15.33 -11.47
C SER A 524 -12.49 14.82 -11.40
N VAL A 525 -13.33 15.53 -10.62
CA VAL A 525 -14.76 15.22 -10.47
C VAL A 525 -15.56 15.68 -11.69
N GLU A 526 -15.24 16.88 -12.22
CA GLU A 526 -15.85 17.39 -13.45
C GLU A 526 -15.61 16.45 -14.64
N ASN A 527 -14.41 15.86 -14.74
CA ASN A 527 -14.07 14.91 -15.80
C ASN A 527 -14.99 13.68 -15.80
N ILE A 528 -15.39 13.18 -14.63
CA ILE A 528 -16.28 12.01 -14.52
C ILE A 528 -17.72 12.34 -15.00
N LYS A 529 -18.17 13.59 -14.89
CA LYS A 529 -19.55 13.98 -15.20
C LYS A 529 -19.92 13.87 -16.68
N GLY A 530 -18.96 14.03 -17.59
CA GLY A 530 -19.22 13.99 -19.04
C GLY A 530 -19.41 12.58 -19.61
N ILE A 531 -19.06 11.54 -18.85
CA ILE A 531 -19.04 10.15 -19.33
C ILE A 531 -20.42 9.65 -19.73
N PRO A 532 -21.47 9.79 -18.89
CA PRO A 532 -22.81 9.29 -19.22
C PRO A 532 -23.33 9.84 -20.55
N SER A 533 -23.10 11.13 -20.84
CA SER A 533 -23.55 11.76 -22.08
C SER A 533 -22.78 11.28 -23.29
N VAL A 534 -21.44 11.20 -23.21
CA VAL A 534 -20.59 10.78 -24.34
C VAL A 534 -20.88 9.32 -24.71
N VAL A 535 -21.04 8.44 -23.71
CA VAL A 535 -21.38 7.03 -23.97
C VAL A 535 -22.81 6.88 -24.49
N SER A 536 -23.75 7.68 -23.99
CA SER A 536 -25.13 7.67 -24.52
C SER A 536 -25.17 8.12 -25.98
N GLU A 537 -24.38 9.13 -26.36
CA GLU A 537 -24.23 9.58 -27.74
C GLU A 537 -23.61 8.49 -28.62
N LEU A 538 -22.53 7.84 -28.16
CA LEU A 538 -21.94 6.68 -28.83
C LEU A 538 -22.98 5.56 -29.07
N LEU A 539 -23.76 5.21 -28.05
CA LEU A 539 -24.82 4.19 -28.13
C LEU A 539 -25.94 4.58 -29.11
N GLN A 540 -26.31 5.86 -29.17
CA GLN A 540 -27.26 6.35 -30.17
C GLN A 540 -26.68 6.22 -31.58
N ASN A 541 -25.39 6.53 -31.77
CA ASN A 541 -24.75 6.48 -33.08
C ASN A 541 -24.47 5.05 -33.58
N ILE A 542 -24.46 4.04 -32.70
CA ILE A 542 -24.50 2.62 -33.10
C ILE A 542 -25.69 2.36 -34.05
N SER A 543 -26.86 2.97 -33.81
CA SER A 543 -28.02 2.80 -34.70
C SER A 543 -27.74 3.33 -36.12
N LYS A 544 -27.05 4.46 -36.25
CA LYS A 544 -26.64 5.04 -37.55
C LYS A 544 -25.64 4.15 -38.28
N VAL A 545 -24.77 3.46 -37.54
CA VAL A 545 -23.82 2.47 -38.10
C VAL A 545 -24.58 1.26 -38.66
N LYS A 546 -25.69 0.83 -38.06
CA LYS A 546 -26.56 -0.24 -38.58
C LYS A 546 -27.19 0.08 -39.94
N GLU A 547 -27.44 1.36 -40.22
CA GLU A 547 -27.99 1.83 -41.50
C GLU A 547 -26.98 1.88 -42.65
N VAL A 548 -25.68 1.66 -42.39
CA VAL A 548 -24.61 1.80 -43.42
C VAL A 548 -24.88 0.92 -44.63
N SER A 549 -25.25 -0.35 -44.44
CA SER A 549 -25.52 -1.28 -45.56
C SER A 549 -26.65 -0.77 -46.46
N ASP A 550 -27.71 -0.25 -45.87
CA ASP A 550 -28.89 0.23 -46.61
C ASP A 550 -28.57 1.54 -47.34
N LYS A 551 -27.89 2.50 -46.68
CA LYS A 551 -27.41 3.73 -47.33
C LYS A 551 -26.46 3.45 -48.50
N MET A 552 -25.63 2.41 -48.40
CA MET A 552 -24.76 2.01 -49.51
C MET A 552 -25.54 1.46 -50.70
N LYS A 553 -26.56 0.65 -50.44
CA LYS A 553 -27.44 0.12 -51.50
C LYS A 553 -28.19 1.24 -52.20
N GLU A 554 -28.74 2.19 -51.45
CA GLU A 554 -29.44 3.37 -51.99
C GLU A 554 -28.54 4.23 -52.90
N ASN A 555 -27.26 4.38 -52.54
CA ASN A 555 -26.30 5.20 -53.29
C ASN A 555 -25.51 4.43 -54.36
N SER A 556 -25.80 3.14 -54.54
CA SER A 556 -25.15 2.30 -55.53
C SER A 556 -25.57 2.66 -56.96
N ASN A 557 -24.68 2.39 -57.91
CA ASN A 557 -24.98 2.52 -59.34
C ASN A 557 -24.55 1.25 -60.08
N ASN A 558 -24.87 1.14 -61.37
CA ASN A 558 -24.51 -0.04 -62.17
C ASN A 558 -23.01 -0.38 -62.11
N LYS A 559 -22.12 0.62 -62.06
CA LYS A 559 -20.67 0.41 -61.96
C LYS A 559 -20.29 -0.16 -60.59
N THR A 560 -20.95 0.29 -59.51
CA THR A 560 -20.83 -0.31 -58.17
C THR A 560 -21.22 -1.78 -58.17
N LEU A 561 -22.36 -2.12 -58.78
CA LEU A 561 -22.83 -3.51 -58.83
C LEU A 561 -21.89 -4.42 -59.63
N VAL A 562 -21.37 -3.93 -60.76
CA VAL A 562 -20.36 -4.65 -61.55
C VAL A 562 -19.09 -4.90 -60.74
N MET A 563 -18.56 -3.87 -60.06
CA MET A 563 -17.36 -4.02 -59.22
C MET A 563 -17.58 -5.04 -58.09
N ASN A 564 -18.71 -4.97 -57.39
CA ASN A 564 -19.04 -5.89 -56.31
C ASN A 564 -19.23 -7.34 -56.78
N ALA A 565 -19.72 -7.54 -58.01
CA ALA A 565 -19.92 -8.87 -58.60
C ALA A 565 -18.58 -9.55 -58.94
N LEU A 566 -17.56 -8.78 -59.34
CA LEU A 566 -16.24 -9.33 -59.62
C LEU A 566 -15.57 -9.86 -58.35
N ALA A 567 -15.79 -9.17 -57.22
CA ALA A 567 -15.21 -9.45 -55.91
C ALA A 567 -13.67 -9.56 -55.91
N PHE A 568 -13.07 -9.25 -54.77
CA PHE A 568 -11.65 -9.50 -54.54
C PHE A 568 -11.52 -10.09 -53.14
N LYS A 569 -10.65 -11.08 -52.96
CA LYS A 569 -10.52 -11.79 -51.66
C LYS A 569 -9.09 -11.86 -51.14
N GLU A 570 -8.13 -11.33 -51.91
CA GLU A 570 -6.71 -11.46 -51.62
C GLU A 570 -6.07 -10.13 -51.14
N SER A 571 -6.86 -9.21 -50.58
CA SER A 571 -6.35 -7.89 -50.14
C SER A 571 -5.37 -7.97 -48.96
N ALA A 572 -5.50 -8.99 -48.11
CA ALA A 572 -4.64 -9.17 -46.94
C ALA A 572 -3.16 -9.35 -47.33
N SER A 573 -2.90 -10.12 -48.39
CA SER A 573 -1.53 -10.35 -48.87
C SER A 573 -0.91 -9.08 -49.44
N ILE A 574 -1.69 -8.26 -50.16
CA ILE A 574 -1.26 -6.94 -50.65
C ILE A 574 -1.02 -5.97 -49.48
N LYS A 575 -1.86 -5.99 -48.43
CA LYS A 575 -1.64 -5.17 -47.23
C LYS A 575 -0.32 -5.55 -46.56
N SER A 576 -0.08 -6.85 -46.35
CA SER A 576 1.13 -7.34 -45.69
C SER A 576 2.40 -6.88 -46.40
N ILE A 577 2.48 -7.05 -47.72
CA ILE A 577 3.68 -6.66 -48.49
C ILE A 577 3.93 -5.14 -48.41
N ILE A 578 2.87 -4.32 -48.36
CA ILE A 578 3.00 -2.87 -48.27
C ILE A 578 3.42 -2.43 -46.87
N SER A 579 2.89 -3.04 -45.81
CA SER A 579 3.39 -2.80 -44.46
C SER A 579 4.87 -3.13 -44.33
N SER A 580 5.34 -4.21 -44.96
CA SER A 580 6.79 -4.50 -45.04
C SER A 580 7.57 -3.43 -45.79
N VAL A 581 7.06 -2.90 -46.92
CA VAL A 581 7.70 -1.76 -47.61
C VAL A 581 7.73 -0.52 -46.72
N GLN A 582 6.64 -0.21 -46.02
CA GLN A 582 6.58 0.92 -45.09
C GLN A 582 7.61 0.76 -43.97
N ASN A 583 7.81 -0.44 -43.44
CA ASN A 583 8.87 -0.71 -42.46
C ASN A 583 10.28 -0.54 -43.05
N VAL A 584 10.49 -0.88 -44.33
CA VAL A 584 11.77 -0.58 -45.00
C VAL A 584 12.02 0.93 -45.04
N TYR A 585 11.06 1.72 -45.49
CA TYR A 585 11.22 3.18 -45.55
C TYR A 585 11.35 3.79 -44.15
N GLY A 586 10.51 3.38 -43.20
CA GLY A 586 10.62 3.83 -41.81
C GLY A 586 11.96 3.49 -41.17
N LEU A 587 12.58 2.36 -41.53
CA LEU A 587 13.91 1.99 -41.04
C LEU A 587 14.97 2.92 -41.60
N LEU A 588 14.85 3.28 -42.87
CA LEU A 588 15.78 4.20 -43.53
C LEU A 588 15.61 5.64 -43.05
N ASP A 589 14.39 6.08 -42.74
CA ASP A 589 14.12 7.37 -42.09
C ASP A 589 14.77 7.47 -40.70
N LEU A 590 14.93 6.31 -40.03
CA LEU A 590 15.62 6.20 -38.75
C LEU A 590 17.14 6.05 -38.87
N GLU A 591 17.74 6.12 -40.06
CA GLU A 591 19.19 5.90 -40.22
C GLU A 591 20.04 6.84 -39.36
N ALA A 592 19.73 8.15 -39.38
CA ALA A 592 20.48 9.11 -38.57
C ALA A 592 20.30 8.88 -37.06
N PRO A 593 19.06 8.74 -36.53
CA PRO A 593 18.83 8.34 -35.13
C PRO A 593 19.50 7.01 -34.74
N ILE A 594 19.44 5.99 -35.59
CA ILE A 594 20.08 4.68 -35.35
C ILE A 594 21.61 4.82 -35.30
N ASN A 595 22.20 5.69 -36.11
CA ASN A 595 23.64 5.96 -36.02
C ASN A 595 24.03 6.59 -34.68
N GLN A 596 23.16 7.40 -34.08
CA GLN A 596 23.38 7.95 -32.74
C GLN A 596 23.26 6.89 -31.64
N LEU A 597 22.37 5.89 -31.80
CA LEU A 597 22.26 4.75 -30.88
C LEU A 597 23.57 3.98 -30.69
N LYS A 598 24.50 4.02 -31.65
CA LYS A 598 25.81 3.35 -31.50
C LYS A 598 26.63 3.90 -30.32
N ASN A 599 26.43 5.17 -29.98
CA ASN A 599 27.24 5.86 -28.97
C ASN A 599 26.71 5.66 -27.54
N VAL A 600 25.45 5.25 -27.36
CA VAL A 600 24.87 5.13 -26.01
C VAL A 600 25.29 3.87 -25.26
N ASN A 601 25.93 2.91 -25.94
CA ASN A 601 26.28 1.63 -25.31
C ASN A 601 27.22 1.78 -24.10
N SER A 602 28.25 2.62 -24.19
CA SER A 602 29.18 2.84 -23.08
C SER A 602 28.50 3.50 -21.89
N ILE A 603 27.60 4.46 -22.15
CA ILE A 603 26.84 5.18 -21.13
C ILE A 603 25.91 4.19 -20.40
N VAL A 604 25.17 3.39 -21.15
CA VAL A 604 24.23 2.42 -20.58
C VAL A 604 24.97 1.34 -19.77
N LEU A 605 26.09 0.82 -20.25
CA LEU A 605 26.87 -0.18 -19.50
C LEU A 605 27.44 0.38 -18.19
N GLU A 606 27.90 1.63 -18.19
CA GLU A 606 28.40 2.29 -16.98
C GLU A 606 27.30 2.47 -15.92
N GLU A 607 26.08 2.78 -16.34
CA GLU A 607 24.93 2.90 -15.43
C GLU A 607 24.39 1.54 -14.96
N ILE A 608 24.45 0.50 -15.81
CA ILE A 608 24.12 -0.87 -15.42
C ILE A 608 25.08 -1.35 -14.31
N ASP A 609 26.38 -1.09 -14.42
CA ASP A 609 27.38 -1.49 -13.41
C ASP A 609 27.13 -0.85 -12.04
N LYS A 610 26.48 0.32 -12.00
CA LYS A 610 26.13 1.06 -10.77
C LYS A 610 24.75 0.67 -10.20
N ALA A 611 23.93 -0.06 -10.97
CA ALA A 611 22.55 -0.36 -10.59
C ALA A 611 22.47 -1.41 -9.47
N GLN A 612 21.32 -1.47 -8.78
CA GLN A 612 21.08 -2.44 -7.71
C GLN A 612 20.96 -3.89 -8.25
N ASP A 613 20.53 -4.07 -9.50
CA ASP A 613 20.43 -5.37 -10.18
C ASP A 613 21.06 -5.33 -11.59
N PRO A 614 22.42 -5.28 -11.68
CA PRO A 614 23.12 -5.19 -12.95
C PRO A 614 22.83 -6.38 -13.88
N ALA A 615 22.68 -7.59 -13.32
CA ALA A 615 22.50 -8.81 -14.10
C ALA A 615 21.18 -8.79 -14.89
N LYS A 616 20.09 -8.35 -14.27
CA LYS A 616 18.78 -8.21 -14.95
C LYS A 616 18.85 -7.16 -16.06
N LEU A 617 19.39 -5.97 -15.77
CA LEU A 617 19.47 -4.90 -16.75
C LEU A 617 20.41 -5.26 -17.91
N GLN A 618 21.53 -5.93 -17.63
CA GLN A 618 22.44 -6.45 -18.66
C GLN A 618 21.74 -7.47 -19.58
N SER A 619 20.90 -8.36 -19.02
CA SER A 619 20.13 -9.31 -19.81
C SER A 619 19.08 -8.64 -20.68
N GLN A 620 18.45 -7.55 -20.22
CA GLN A 620 17.47 -6.78 -21.00
C GLN A 620 18.16 -5.94 -22.08
N TRP A 621 19.35 -5.41 -21.79
CA TRP A 621 20.14 -4.64 -22.73
C TRP A 621 20.73 -5.51 -23.84
N GLY A 622 21.23 -6.70 -23.52
CA GLY A 622 21.76 -7.65 -24.51
C GLY A 622 23.00 -7.16 -25.26
N ASP A 623 23.29 -7.76 -26.42
CA ASP A 623 24.45 -7.40 -27.25
C ASP A 623 24.11 -6.25 -28.21
N HIS A 624 24.20 -5.03 -27.68
CA HIS A 624 23.94 -3.82 -28.45
C HIS A 624 24.85 -3.66 -29.68
N LYS A 625 26.10 -4.15 -29.63
CA LYS A 625 27.01 -4.04 -30.77
C LYS A 625 26.57 -4.95 -31.91
N ALA A 626 26.16 -6.19 -31.60
CA ALA A 626 25.57 -7.09 -32.58
C ALA A 626 24.25 -6.55 -33.15
N ASP A 627 23.40 -5.97 -32.30
CA ASP A 627 22.14 -5.35 -32.74
C ASP A 627 22.37 -4.19 -33.71
N MET A 628 23.31 -3.29 -33.40
CA MET A 628 23.66 -2.18 -34.30
C MET A 628 24.26 -2.67 -35.62
N ALA A 629 25.06 -3.75 -35.60
CA ALA A 629 25.58 -4.38 -36.81
C ALA A 629 24.47 -5.01 -37.65
N SER A 630 23.50 -5.67 -37.02
CA SER A 630 22.32 -6.25 -37.68
C SER A 630 21.44 -5.16 -38.32
N LEU A 631 21.15 -4.07 -37.61
CA LEU A 631 20.43 -2.91 -38.15
C LEU A 631 21.19 -2.30 -39.34
N GLN A 632 22.51 -2.13 -39.25
CA GLN A 632 23.31 -1.56 -40.34
C GLN A 632 23.31 -2.44 -41.59
N ALA A 633 23.44 -3.76 -41.43
CA ALA A 633 23.37 -4.71 -42.54
C ALA A 633 21.97 -4.66 -43.20
N THR A 634 20.93 -4.63 -42.39
CA THR A 634 19.53 -4.51 -42.83
C THR A 634 19.28 -3.20 -43.59
N MET A 635 19.73 -2.06 -43.06
CA MET A 635 19.66 -0.76 -43.73
C MET A 635 20.39 -0.75 -45.07
N THR A 636 21.54 -1.43 -45.17
CA THR A 636 22.29 -1.52 -46.43
C THR A 636 21.51 -2.29 -47.50
N SER A 637 20.93 -3.43 -47.14
CA SER A 637 20.04 -4.20 -48.04
C SER A 637 18.75 -3.45 -48.37
N ALA A 638 18.18 -2.72 -47.40
CA ALA A 638 17.02 -1.86 -47.59
C ALA A 638 17.29 -0.74 -48.62
N LYS A 639 18.45 -0.08 -48.55
CA LYS A 639 18.86 0.92 -49.57
C LYS A 639 18.97 0.32 -50.96
N ALA A 640 19.59 -0.85 -51.08
CA ALA A 640 19.70 -1.55 -52.36
C ALA A 640 18.32 -1.92 -52.92
N PHE A 641 17.41 -2.37 -52.06
CA PHE A 641 16.02 -2.65 -52.43
C PHE A 641 15.28 -1.40 -52.90
N VAL A 642 15.36 -0.28 -52.17
CA VAL A 642 14.72 0.99 -52.57
C VAL A 642 15.25 1.50 -53.91
N ALA A 643 16.57 1.41 -54.14
CA ALA A 643 17.17 1.79 -55.42
C ALA A 643 16.62 0.96 -56.60
N GLU A 644 16.33 -0.33 -56.39
CA GLU A 644 15.71 -1.19 -57.40
C GLU A 644 14.25 -0.81 -57.70
N LEU A 645 13.48 -0.42 -56.67
CA LEU A 645 12.11 0.06 -56.85
C LEU A 645 12.07 1.32 -57.73
N GLU A 646 13.02 2.24 -57.53
CA GLU A 646 13.06 3.54 -58.21
C GLU A 646 13.57 3.46 -59.65
N GLY A 647 14.44 2.49 -59.96
CA GLY A 647 15.06 2.35 -61.28
C GLY A 647 14.16 1.78 -62.38
N ARG A 648 13.02 1.17 -62.04
CA ARG A 648 12.24 0.36 -63.00
C ARG A 648 11.15 1.16 -63.71
N ARG A 649 11.20 1.19 -65.05
CA ARG A 649 10.13 1.72 -65.92
C ARG A 649 9.08 0.65 -66.21
N ALA A 650 8.25 0.31 -65.23
CA ALA A 650 7.17 -0.67 -65.40
C ALA A 650 6.06 -0.17 -66.35
N LYS A 651 5.52 -1.09 -67.15
CA LYS A 651 4.39 -0.86 -68.09
C LYS A 651 3.11 -1.56 -67.64
N THR A 652 3.19 -2.46 -66.68
CA THR A 652 2.05 -3.22 -66.12
C THR A 652 2.13 -3.24 -64.58
N LEU A 653 1.03 -3.58 -63.91
CA LEU A 653 1.02 -3.64 -62.44
C LEU A 653 1.96 -4.73 -61.93
N LEU A 654 1.97 -5.90 -62.58
CA LEU A 654 2.89 -6.98 -62.23
C LEU A 654 4.35 -6.57 -62.38
N GLU A 655 4.73 -5.88 -63.47
CA GLU A 655 6.10 -5.36 -63.62
C GLU A 655 6.45 -4.31 -62.55
N TYR A 656 5.47 -3.56 -62.06
CA TYR A 656 5.66 -2.55 -61.02
C TYR A 656 5.82 -3.16 -59.63
N ALA A 657 5.12 -4.27 -59.37
CA ALA A 657 5.18 -5.02 -58.11
C ALA A 657 6.32 -6.05 -58.06
N ASP A 658 6.85 -6.49 -59.20
CA ASP A 658 7.86 -7.56 -59.29
C ASP A 658 9.14 -7.32 -58.45
N PRO A 659 9.67 -6.09 -58.26
CA PRO A 659 10.80 -5.88 -57.35
C PRO A 659 10.49 -6.21 -55.88
N LEU A 660 9.22 -6.24 -55.47
CA LEU A 660 8.81 -6.62 -54.10
C LEU A 660 9.21 -8.07 -53.76
N LYS A 661 9.50 -8.92 -54.75
CA LYS A 661 10.10 -10.26 -54.56
C LYS A 661 11.41 -10.20 -53.78
N ASN A 662 12.13 -9.08 -53.84
CA ASN A 662 13.42 -8.93 -53.20
C ASN A 662 13.33 -8.47 -51.74
N LEU A 663 12.13 -8.21 -51.20
CA LEU A 663 11.95 -7.93 -49.77
C LEU A 663 12.49 -9.06 -48.89
N SER A 664 12.27 -10.32 -49.27
CA SER A 664 12.77 -11.49 -48.54
C SER A 664 14.29 -11.65 -48.55
N LYS A 665 15.00 -10.85 -49.37
CA LYS A 665 16.48 -10.79 -49.39
C LYS A 665 17.02 -9.80 -48.36
N ILE A 666 16.17 -8.96 -47.77
CA ILE A 666 16.57 -8.07 -46.68
C ILE A 666 16.70 -8.95 -45.42
N PRO A 667 17.85 -8.93 -44.72
CA PRO A 667 18.03 -9.73 -43.52
C PRO A 667 17.13 -9.24 -42.39
N ASP A 668 16.77 -10.13 -41.47
CA ASP A 668 15.96 -9.78 -40.30
C ASP A 668 16.80 -9.11 -39.22
N VAL A 669 16.13 -8.30 -38.40
CA VAL A 669 16.69 -7.75 -37.16
C VAL A 669 16.06 -8.43 -35.96
N LYS A 670 16.88 -9.21 -35.22
CA LYS A 670 16.47 -9.90 -33.99
C LYS A 670 16.89 -9.11 -32.75
N MET A 671 16.42 -7.87 -32.63
CA MET A 671 16.69 -7.00 -31.49
C MET A 671 15.45 -6.86 -30.60
N ASN A 672 15.61 -6.93 -29.28
CA ASN A 672 14.53 -6.63 -28.34
C ASN A 672 14.50 -5.15 -27.98
N ALA A 673 14.01 -4.32 -28.90
CA ALA A 673 13.99 -2.86 -28.76
C ALA A 673 13.20 -2.37 -27.54
N SER A 674 12.08 -3.03 -27.22
CA SER A 674 11.22 -2.66 -26.08
C SER A 674 11.93 -2.88 -24.74
N GLU A 675 12.63 -4.00 -24.55
CA GLU A 675 13.38 -4.25 -23.32
C GLU A 675 14.56 -3.28 -23.17
N LYS A 676 15.26 -2.96 -24.26
CA LYS A 676 16.31 -1.93 -24.25
C LYS A 676 15.77 -0.55 -23.86
N SER A 677 14.61 -0.16 -24.39
CA SER A 677 13.95 1.10 -24.05
C SER A 677 13.64 1.21 -22.55
N LYS A 678 13.15 0.11 -21.94
CA LYS A 678 12.89 0.05 -20.49
C LYS A 678 14.16 0.23 -19.64
N VAL A 679 15.29 -0.32 -20.07
CA VAL A 679 16.58 -0.13 -19.39
C VAL A 679 16.95 1.35 -19.37
N ILE A 680 16.82 2.04 -20.51
CA ILE A 680 17.09 3.48 -20.60
C ILE A 680 16.10 4.30 -19.75
N GLU A 681 14.82 3.93 -19.76
CA GLU A 681 13.79 4.61 -18.96
C GLU A 681 14.11 4.60 -17.45
N GLU A 682 14.70 3.51 -16.94
CA GLU A 682 15.10 3.42 -15.54
C GLU A 682 16.22 4.41 -15.17
N PHE A 683 17.13 4.69 -16.12
CA PHE A 683 18.21 5.66 -15.93
C PHE A 683 17.77 7.11 -16.17
N ILE A 684 16.83 7.35 -17.11
CA ILE A 684 16.24 8.69 -17.32
C ILE A 684 15.54 9.19 -16.06
N LYS A 685 14.89 8.30 -15.29
CA LYS A 685 14.30 8.65 -13.99
C LYS A 685 15.32 9.19 -12.97
N GLN A 686 16.60 8.85 -13.15
CA GLN A 686 17.70 9.23 -12.27
C GLN A 686 18.50 10.43 -12.81
N ASN A 687 18.67 10.54 -14.13
CA ASN A 687 19.40 11.62 -14.81
C ASN A 687 18.75 11.99 -16.16
N SER A 688 18.48 13.28 -16.37
CA SER A 688 17.92 13.81 -17.63
C SER A 688 18.98 13.97 -18.72
N ASP A 689 19.61 12.88 -19.14
CA ASP A 689 20.55 12.88 -20.27
C ASP A 689 19.78 12.94 -21.60
N SER A 690 20.04 13.97 -22.41
CA SER A 690 19.40 14.16 -23.71
C SER A 690 19.70 13.02 -24.69
N ASP A 691 20.89 12.41 -24.62
CA ASP A 691 21.27 11.30 -25.50
C ASP A 691 20.50 10.04 -25.15
N LEU A 692 20.25 9.79 -23.85
CA LEU A 692 19.40 8.69 -23.39
C LEU A 692 17.94 8.90 -23.80
N ILE A 693 17.42 10.12 -23.68
CA ILE A 693 16.04 10.43 -24.10
C ILE A 693 15.87 10.18 -25.61
N ALA A 694 16.77 10.71 -26.44
CA ALA A 694 16.74 10.50 -27.88
C ALA A 694 16.91 9.02 -28.26
N ALA A 695 17.77 8.29 -27.53
CA ALA A 695 17.95 6.86 -27.72
C ALA A 695 16.68 6.06 -27.37
N LYS A 696 16.02 6.40 -26.27
CA LYS A 696 14.74 5.80 -25.88
C LYS A 696 13.69 6.01 -26.97
N GLU A 697 13.49 7.24 -27.44
CA GLU A 697 12.54 7.55 -28.51
C GLU A 697 12.82 6.76 -29.80
N THR A 698 14.10 6.57 -30.13
CA THR A 698 14.50 5.80 -31.32
C THR A 698 14.21 4.32 -31.13
N LEU A 699 14.53 3.74 -29.97
CA LEU A 699 14.21 2.34 -29.64
C LEU A 699 12.70 2.08 -29.61
N ASP A 700 11.92 3.02 -29.06
CA ASP A 700 10.46 2.93 -29.05
C ASP A 700 9.88 2.90 -30.47
N LYS A 701 10.40 3.75 -31.38
CA LYS A 701 10.01 3.71 -32.80
C LYS A 701 10.35 2.36 -33.43
N ILE A 702 11.58 1.86 -33.23
CA ILE A 702 12.00 0.55 -33.75
C ILE A 702 11.12 -0.58 -33.18
N ALA A 703 10.72 -0.51 -31.92
CA ALA A 703 9.88 -1.52 -31.27
C ALA A 703 8.49 -1.66 -31.90
N THR A 704 7.99 -0.62 -32.58
CA THR A 704 6.71 -0.67 -33.31
C THR A 704 6.81 -1.27 -34.71
N MET A 705 8.03 -1.47 -35.22
CA MET A 705 8.29 -1.91 -36.58
C MET A 705 8.44 -3.44 -36.65
N ASP A 706 7.91 -4.03 -37.73
CA ASP A 706 8.20 -5.42 -38.07
C ASP A 706 9.38 -5.49 -39.04
N LEU A 707 10.54 -5.88 -38.51
CA LEU A 707 11.81 -6.02 -39.24
C LEU A 707 12.12 -7.48 -39.61
N GLN A 708 11.10 -8.35 -39.71
CA GLN A 708 11.22 -9.76 -40.14
C GLN A 708 10.99 -9.94 -41.65
N PHE A 709 11.74 -9.21 -42.46
CA PHE A 709 11.58 -9.16 -43.93
C PHE A 709 11.75 -10.52 -44.62
N SER A 710 12.56 -11.43 -44.08
CA SER A 710 12.84 -12.74 -44.69
C SER A 710 11.58 -13.64 -44.78
N SER A 711 10.64 -13.43 -43.88
CA SER A 711 9.37 -14.18 -43.81
C SER A 711 8.30 -13.71 -44.79
N VAL A 712 8.53 -12.56 -45.43
CA VAL A 712 7.56 -11.88 -46.29
C VAL A 712 7.40 -12.63 -47.61
N GLN A 713 6.17 -13.06 -47.90
CA GLN A 713 5.83 -13.73 -49.15
C GLN A 713 5.35 -12.73 -50.20
N TYR A 714 5.95 -12.75 -51.40
CA TYR A 714 5.49 -11.92 -52.51
C TYR A 714 4.14 -12.41 -53.06
N PRO A 715 3.08 -11.58 -53.03
CA PRO A 715 1.74 -12.03 -53.39
C PRO A 715 1.47 -11.87 -54.90
N GLU A 716 2.23 -12.59 -55.74
CA GLU A 716 2.12 -12.51 -57.21
C GLU A 716 0.69 -12.77 -57.70
N ALA A 717 0.06 -13.82 -57.17
CA ALA A 717 -1.31 -14.20 -57.51
C ALA A 717 -2.29 -13.06 -57.19
N SER A 718 -2.13 -12.38 -56.05
CA SER A 718 -3.03 -11.32 -55.61
C SER A 718 -2.95 -10.08 -56.49
N PHE A 719 -1.73 -9.68 -56.89
CA PHE A 719 -1.56 -8.59 -57.85
C PHE A 719 -2.13 -8.94 -59.22
N LYS A 720 -1.97 -10.18 -59.68
CA LYS A 720 -2.54 -10.66 -60.94
C LYS A 720 -4.06 -10.67 -60.91
N THR A 721 -4.65 -11.26 -59.87
CA THR A 721 -6.10 -11.31 -59.66
C THR A 721 -6.70 -9.90 -59.62
N LEU A 722 -6.06 -8.96 -58.89
CA LEU A 722 -6.50 -7.57 -58.87
C LEU A 722 -6.43 -6.92 -60.25
N GLN A 723 -5.36 -7.17 -61.00
CA GLN A 723 -5.22 -6.66 -62.36
C GLN A 723 -6.35 -7.18 -63.27
N ASP A 724 -6.63 -8.47 -63.21
CA ASP A 724 -7.67 -9.12 -64.01
C ASP A 724 -9.08 -8.62 -63.64
N VAL A 725 -9.35 -8.41 -62.34
CA VAL A 725 -10.59 -7.80 -61.84
C VAL A 725 -10.78 -6.39 -62.43
N LEU A 726 -9.75 -5.53 -62.35
CA LEU A 726 -9.86 -4.16 -62.84
C LEU A 726 -10.01 -4.08 -64.37
N LEU A 727 -9.26 -4.90 -65.11
CA LEU A 727 -9.39 -4.99 -66.57
C LEU A 727 -10.80 -5.48 -66.99
N THR A 728 -11.35 -6.47 -66.27
CA THR A 728 -12.71 -6.96 -66.49
C THR A 728 -13.76 -5.89 -66.15
N PHE A 729 -13.56 -5.15 -65.07
CA PHE A 729 -14.42 -4.03 -64.70
C PHE A 729 -14.47 -2.97 -65.81
N TRP A 730 -13.31 -2.57 -66.35
CA TRP A 730 -13.27 -1.57 -67.42
C TRP A 730 -13.84 -2.07 -68.73
N SER A 731 -13.69 -3.36 -69.07
CA SER A 731 -14.32 -3.90 -70.28
C SER A 731 -15.86 -3.93 -70.18
N GLN A 732 -16.41 -4.16 -68.98
CA GLN A 732 -17.86 -4.15 -68.74
C GLN A 732 -18.46 -2.75 -68.56
N THR A 733 -17.63 -1.73 -68.30
CA THR A 733 -18.08 -0.34 -68.10
C THR A 733 -17.65 0.62 -69.20
N ALA A 734 -16.96 0.12 -70.23
CA ALA A 734 -16.64 0.86 -71.44
C ALA A 734 -17.87 0.93 -72.35
N VAL A 735 -18.85 1.75 -71.97
CA VAL A 735 -19.98 2.17 -72.81
C VAL A 735 -20.09 3.69 -72.77
#